data_AF-A0AAU0ZDQ7-F1
#
_entry.id   AF-A0AAU0ZDQ7-F1
#
_cell.length_a   1.000
_cell.length_b   1.000
_cell.length_c   1.000
_cell.angle_alpha   90.00
_cell.angle_beta   90.00
_cell.angle_gamma   90.00
#
_symmetry.space_group_name_H-M   'P 1'
#
loop_
_entity.id
_entity.type
_entity.pdbx_description
1 polymer ?
#
loop_
_entity_poly.entity_id
_entity_poly.type
_entity_poly.pdbx_seq_one_letter_code
_entity_poly.pdbx_strand_id
1 'polypeptide(L)'
;MISRRSVLTGTAAVLGAMASGPLGSLPAAGAAAAAGSAYAFTDRMRQAYRGVGVEFRPEVRWWLAEGLNTDATLRANVKQIADLGFGAAEFLAMPEEGADDKTYGWGSDEWTHDSRLVIEEATARGLGFSLTSGTHWATANLPDTYTWDGATFDYDNKAASKELDYATVLLQSGEAFEGALPRAVKPKQSADSKENVFEGVVAAKITKPRKDSGQTPGYGQGTGTGELDFGSLTDLSDKVVRDNDTYSLKWTAPDDGQYALFVYWMHGTGETFEPSTSKNYTINYVDRYGIDALKDYWEANVLTPELKETMRHNGRGEIYMDSLELASYGAAGVLWGHHFKDEFRTRRGYDVTPYLPVVSWDKTRHDSDAPPEFDYAVARDADTVRVQKIRNDVNQTFSELYEENVLKPLQAWLHGLGMKLRAEPSYGMVYEISTPAKYLDGVETETFAQNGDLDVYRGMLGSAHMYGRPFSSETGAVGGRNYYYDMDYWTRIAYLQFAGGVNRTVFHGYSAIEGSEADTHWPGHEGMYSFFSERFGGRQPASMMYPEWTKMLGRIQKVLRQGKPRRDLAILRTDNAFISYGQPRANTPAENSYFMNDKPYFWRDLTLQHAGYTYDYFSPQLLEDEANVRWTRDELQSDGPGYQAVILYQDSLELAAAKRLLAIAKGGLPVLFVNNTSEIRSHEGPEITYEKAASTTRFVQDSEEELGKVVARIKTLRNVAEVERAGDALAALKKLGVEPRVAYTAPNDTIMTISRLDEKANVLYTFAYNFKFEKNKGKDATTFTLSMAGRGKPHTIDVWTGAVDPVGTYDIRGGHTHVELSLKPGEAAVITLDLKDRAPRTHAVATTADRVIEDGARLSVLATRDGTYTTTLSDGRTARSRVRVPDPIPLERWDITVQDWNEGDRKVNTETKFGHETKEVYYTTKKTDLSFPDSRLTPWKDLPATDTQLSQLAGDKPSMAHVSGLGTYETTFQLPRNWNPNNGAYLRIGSTNGDQARILVNGRQAPGLDLRALQVDISQLLRRGEENTIKIVIATTLTNRLLQRGYETQGGTQDYGLTGDVSIVPYTVVDVSGN
;
A
#
# COMPACT_ATOMS: atom_id res chain seq x y z
N MET A 1 10.56 -24.63 -47.98
CA MET A 1 10.43 -24.98 -49.41
C MET A 1 9.33 -24.11 -50.03
N ILE A 2 9.70 -23.31 -51.05
CA ILE A 2 8.96 -22.99 -52.30
C ILE A 2 7.53 -22.39 -52.14
N SER A 3 7.32 -21.06 -52.25
CA SER A 3 7.09 -20.19 -53.45
C SER A 3 5.75 -20.45 -54.19
N ARG A 4 4.88 -19.49 -54.57
CA ARG A 4 4.96 -18.38 -55.57
C ARG A 4 3.59 -17.63 -55.57
N ARG A 5 3.50 -16.28 -55.58
CA ARG A 5 3.53 -15.26 -56.68
C ARG A 5 2.35 -15.26 -57.70
N SER A 6 1.73 -14.07 -57.88
CA SER A 6 1.26 -13.38 -59.13
C SER A 6 0.45 -12.12 -58.69
N VAL A 7 0.86 -10.84 -58.82
CA VAL A 7 1.08 -9.91 -59.98
C VAL A 7 -0.14 -9.69 -60.88
N LEU A 8 -0.64 -8.43 -60.89
CA LEU A 8 -1.27 -7.80 -62.06
C LEU A 8 -0.99 -6.29 -62.03
N THR A 9 -0.27 -5.86 -63.07
CA THR A 9 0.09 -4.48 -63.45
C THR A 9 -0.96 -3.88 -64.37
N GLY A 10 -1.20 -2.57 -64.27
CA GLY A 10 -1.88 -1.78 -65.28
C GLY A 10 -1.26 -0.40 -65.40
N THR A 11 -0.52 -0.16 -66.48
CA THR A 11 0.10 1.11 -66.87
C THR A 11 -0.65 1.69 -68.06
N ALA A 12 -0.88 3.01 -68.06
CA ALA A 12 -1.13 3.78 -69.28
C ALA A 12 -0.55 5.20 -69.12
N ALA A 13 0.31 5.58 -70.06
CA ALA A 13 0.78 6.94 -70.36
C ALA A 13 0.09 7.39 -71.68
N VAL A 14 0.04 8.64 -72.19
CA VAL A 14 0.96 9.80 -72.23
C VAL A 14 0.16 11.08 -72.67
N LEU A 15 0.79 12.26 -72.52
CA LEU A 15 0.66 13.57 -73.22
C LEU A 15 -0.42 14.56 -72.71
N GLY A 16 -0.16 15.85 -72.48
CA GLY A 16 1.00 16.70 -72.71
C GLY A 16 0.54 18.10 -73.17
N ALA A 17 0.73 19.14 -72.36
CA ALA A 17 0.69 20.54 -72.80
C ALA A 17 1.43 21.45 -71.80
N MET A 18 2.46 22.13 -72.28
CA MET A 18 3.24 23.13 -71.54
C MET A 18 2.55 24.50 -71.54
N ALA A 19 2.67 25.24 -70.44
CA ALA A 19 2.74 26.70 -70.47
C ALA A 19 3.62 27.20 -69.31
N SER A 20 4.56 28.07 -69.66
CA SER A 20 5.65 28.67 -68.89
C SER A 20 5.22 29.75 -67.88
N GLY A 21 5.89 29.81 -66.72
CA GLY A 21 5.85 30.94 -65.78
C GLY A 21 7.01 30.86 -64.76
N PRO A 22 7.62 32.00 -64.33
CA PRO A 22 8.98 32.02 -63.82
C PRO A 22 9.12 31.74 -62.32
N LEU A 23 10.33 31.31 -61.96
CA LEU A 23 10.90 31.12 -60.63
C LEU A 23 10.36 32.09 -59.55
N GLY A 24 9.58 31.55 -58.63
CA GLY A 24 9.24 32.17 -57.35
C GLY A 24 9.87 31.38 -56.21
N SER A 25 10.70 32.05 -55.41
CA SER A 25 11.35 31.54 -54.20
C SER A 25 10.37 30.78 -53.28
N LEU A 26 10.67 29.51 -53.00
CA LEU A 26 10.02 28.75 -51.92
C LEU A 26 10.30 29.43 -50.57
N PRO A 27 9.28 29.85 -49.80
CA PRO A 27 9.48 30.22 -48.42
C PRO A 27 9.68 28.95 -47.57
N ALA A 28 10.52 29.09 -46.55
CA ALA A 28 10.98 28.03 -45.66
C ALA A 28 9.84 27.16 -45.08
N ALA A 29 9.67 25.95 -45.61
CA ALA A 29 8.79 24.92 -45.04
C ALA A 29 9.34 24.28 -43.74
N GLY A 30 10.52 24.69 -43.27
CA GLY A 30 11.17 24.13 -42.07
C GLY A 30 10.65 24.66 -40.73
N ALA A 31 10.01 25.84 -40.70
CA ALA A 31 9.57 26.45 -39.44
C ALA A 31 8.17 26.01 -38.98
N ALA A 32 7.28 25.66 -39.91
CA ALA A 32 5.91 25.23 -39.61
C ALA A 32 5.83 23.80 -39.03
N ALA A 33 6.71 22.90 -39.48
CA ALA A 33 6.75 21.52 -38.97
C ALA A 33 7.25 21.45 -37.50
N ALA A 34 8.13 22.35 -37.08
CA ALA A 34 8.65 22.42 -35.71
C ALA A 34 7.69 23.12 -34.72
N ALA A 35 6.77 23.95 -35.20
CA ALA A 35 5.69 24.50 -34.35
C ALA A 35 4.57 23.46 -34.10
N GLY A 36 4.32 22.57 -35.06
CA GLY A 36 3.33 21.49 -34.93
C GLY A 36 3.69 20.40 -33.91
N SER A 37 4.98 20.23 -33.56
CA SER A 37 5.42 19.18 -32.63
C SER A 37 5.33 19.56 -31.14
N ALA A 38 5.47 20.85 -30.80
CA ALA A 38 5.44 21.31 -29.40
C ALA A 38 4.03 21.25 -28.79
N TYR A 39 2.99 21.61 -29.58
CA TYR A 39 1.59 21.44 -29.15
C TYR A 39 1.18 19.97 -29.11
N ALA A 40 1.75 19.12 -29.98
CA ALA A 40 1.38 17.70 -30.05
C ALA A 40 1.68 16.92 -28.76
N PHE A 41 2.75 17.25 -28.02
CA PHE A 41 3.02 16.63 -26.71
C PHE A 41 1.98 17.09 -25.68
N THR A 42 1.89 18.41 -25.47
CA THR A 42 1.01 18.99 -24.45
C THR A 42 -0.45 18.62 -24.69
N ASP A 43 -0.93 18.64 -25.93
CA ASP A 43 -2.30 18.27 -26.29
C ASP A 43 -2.57 16.78 -26.03
N ARG A 44 -1.62 15.89 -26.38
CA ARG A 44 -1.72 14.46 -26.08
C ARG A 44 -1.78 14.21 -24.57
N MET A 45 -0.93 14.90 -23.80
CA MET A 45 -0.92 14.76 -22.34
C MET A 45 -2.19 15.33 -21.70
N ARG A 46 -2.65 16.51 -22.14
CA ARG A 46 -3.94 17.08 -21.71
C ARG A 46 -5.09 16.13 -22.02
N GLN A 47 -5.12 15.51 -23.20
CA GLN A 47 -6.11 14.48 -23.52
C GLN A 47 -6.00 13.27 -22.59
N ALA A 48 -4.77 12.82 -22.29
CA ALA A 48 -4.54 11.67 -21.43
C ALA A 48 -4.95 11.91 -19.96
N TYR A 49 -4.90 13.15 -19.45
CA TYR A 49 -5.17 13.47 -18.04
C TYR A 49 -6.45 14.25 -17.78
N ARG A 50 -7.18 14.67 -18.83
CA ARG A 50 -8.52 15.27 -18.69
C ARG A 50 -9.49 14.36 -17.96
N GLY A 51 -9.41 13.05 -18.20
CA GLY A 51 -10.16 12.02 -17.49
C GLY A 51 -9.25 10.92 -16.94
N VAL A 52 -9.82 10.09 -16.07
CA VAL A 52 -9.14 8.93 -15.48
C VAL A 52 -10.00 7.69 -15.72
N GLY A 53 -9.37 6.63 -16.24
CA GLY A 53 -10.01 5.33 -16.41
C GLY A 53 -10.43 4.74 -15.06
N VAL A 54 -11.48 3.92 -15.06
CA VAL A 54 -12.02 3.31 -13.83
C VAL A 54 -10.98 2.42 -13.14
N GLU A 55 -10.10 1.79 -13.91
CA GLU A 55 -8.98 0.98 -13.46
C GLU A 55 -7.91 1.78 -12.70
N PHE A 56 -7.90 3.11 -12.88
CA PHE A 56 -6.96 4.00 -12.21
C PHE A 56 -7.54 4.70 -10.99
N ARG A 57 -8.83 4.56 -10.71
CA ARG A 57 -9.46 5.15 -9.51
C ARG A 57 -9.04 4.38 -8.24
N PRO A 58 -9.07 5.01 -7.05
CA PRO A 58 -8.96 4.26 -5.80
C PRO A 58 -10.14 3.28 -5.67
N GLU A 59 -9.96 2.27 -4.84
CA GLU A 59 -10.94 1.22 -4.56
C GLU A 59 -11.39 1.32 -3.11
N VAL A 60 -12.40 0.54 -2.71
CA VAL A 60 -12.92 0.56 -1.34
C VAL A 60 -13.27 -0.84 -0.87
N ARG A 61 -12.94 -1.14 0.40
CA ARG A 61 -13.34 -2.37 1.08
C ARG A 61 -14.71 -2.19 1.71
N TRP A 62 -15.63 -3.09 1.41
CA TRP A 62 -17.03 -3.10 1.81
C TRP A 62 -17.25 -4.20 2.84
N TRP A 63 -17.51 -3.75 4.07
CA TRP A 63 -17.95 -4.56 5.19
C TRP A 63 -19.44 -4.84 5.06
N LEU A 64 -19.81 -5.98 4.47
CA LEU A 64 -21.21 -6.40 4.29
C LEU A 64 -21.75 -7.02 5.57
N ALA A 65 -22.99 -6.67 5.94
CA ALA A 65 -23.75 -7.27 7.04
C ALA A 65 -24.24 -8.68 6.66
N GLU A 66 -23.29 -9.60 6.49
CA GLU A 66 -23.53 -10.94 5.93
C GLU A 66 -24.32 -10.87 4.62
N GLY A 67 -25.24 -11.82 4.40
CA GLY A 67 -26.28 -11.78 3.36
C GLY A 67 -27.57 -11.07 3.79
N LEU A 68 -27.59 -10.28 4.86
CA LEU A 68 -28.78 -9.54 5.29
C LEU A 68 -28.95 -8.30 4.40
N ASN A 69 -29.21 -8.52 3.11
CA ASN A 69 -29.45 -7.43 2.17
C ASN A 69 -30.63 -7.72 1.22
N THR A 70 -31.38 -6.68 0.88
CA THR A 70 -32.31 -6.68 -0.23
C THR A 70 -31.57 -6.42 -1.54
N ASP A 71 -32.06 -7.00 -2.64
CA ASP A 71 -31.51 -6.76 -3.98
C ASP A 71 -31.44 -5.26 -4.32
N ALA A 72 -32.47 -4.51 -3.94
CA ALA A 72 -32.56 -3.08 -4.21
C ALA A 72 -31.44 -2.31 -3.49
N THR A 73 -31.14 -2.67 -2.25
CA THR A 73 -30.05 -2.10 -1.44
C THR A 73 -28.69 -2.39 -2.07
N LEU A 74 -28.41 -3.64 -2.45
CA LEU A 74 -27.14 -3.99 -3.09
C LEU A 74 -26.93 -3.24 -4.42
N ARG A 75 -27.95 -3.19 -5.28
CA ARG A 75 -27.88 -2.44 -6.56
C ARG A 75 -27.65 -0.95 -6.34
N ALA A 76 -28.25 -0.37 -5.29
CA ALA A 76 -28.07 1.03 -4.93
C ALA A 76 -26.67 1.30 -4.38
N ASN A 77 -26.14 0.42 -3.53
CA ASN A 77 -24.81 0.57 -2.93
C ASN A 77 -23.69 0.41 -3.96
N VAL A 78 -23.75 -0.60 -4.84
CA VAL A 78 -22.79 -0.72 -5.95
C VAL A 78 -22.85 0.49 -6.89
N LYS A 79 -24.06 1.02 -7.15
CA LYS A 79 -24.21 2.27 -7.90
C LYS A 79 -23.59 3.45 -7.17
N GLN A 80 -23.77 3.57 -5.86
CA GLN A 80 -23.18 4.64 -5.05
C GLN A 80 -21.65 4.57 -5.09
N ILE A 81 -21.04 3.40 -4.93
CA ILE A 81 -19.59 3.20 -5.06
C ILE A 81 -19.08 3.72 -6.41
N ALA A 82 -19.77 3.40 -7.51
CA ALA A 82 -19.43 3.90 -8.84
C ALA A 82 -19.58 5.42 -8.96
N ASP A 83 -20.68 5.98 -8.45
CA ASP A 83 -21.00 7.41 -8.53
C ASP A 83 -20.04 8.27 -7.69
N LEU A 84 -19.57 7.76 -6.54
CA LEU A 84 -18.54 8.39 -5.70
C LEU A 84 -17.15 8.36 -6.34
N GLY A 85 -16.99 7.61 -7.44
CA GLY A 85 -15.78 7.59 -8.23
C GLY A 85 -14.75 6.55 -7.79
N PHE A 86 -15.18 5.47 -7.11
CA PHE A 86 -14.31 4.32 -6.86
C PHE A 86 -14.19 3.41 -8.10
N GLY A 87 -13.13 2.60 -8.14
CA GLY A 87 -12.76 1.75 -9.27
C GLY A 87 -13.12 0.27 -9.14
N ALA A 88 -13.38 -0.19 -7.92
CA ALA A 88 -13.75 -1.56 -7.58
C ALA A 88 -14.46 -1.59 -6.21
N ALA A 89 -15.23 -2.66 -5.98
CA ALA A 89 -15.79 -3.01 -4.68
C ALA A 89 -15.12 -4.31 -4.18
N GLU A 90 -14.31 -4.21 -3.13
CA GLU A 90 -13.83 -5.38 -2.40
C GLU A 90 -14.87 -5.71 -1.33
N PHE A 91 -15.40 -6.92 -1.25
CA PHE A 91 -16.45 -7.24 -0.29
C PHE A 91 -16.17 -8.55 0.46
N LEU A 92 -16.60 -8.61 1.71
CA LEU A 92 -16.49 -9.78 2.58
C LEU A 92 -17.59 -9.76 3.64
N ALA A 93 -17.89 -10.92 4.23
CA ALA A 93 -18.94 -11.05 5.25
C ALA A 93 -18.42 -10.60 6.62
N MET A 94 -19.17 -9.69 7.27
CA MET A 94 -18.98 -9.32 8.67
C MET A 94 -20.15 -9.84 9.50
N PRO A 95 -19.92 -10.34 10.73
CA PRO A 95 -21.01 -10.69 11.63
C PRO A 95 -21.92 -9.48 11.88
N GLU A 96 -23.23 -9.70 11.84
CA GLU A 96 -24.23 -8.65 12.05
C GLU A 96 -25.14 -8.99 13.23
N GLU A 97 -25.18 -8.15 14.27
CA GLU A 97 -26.10 -8.37 15.38
C GLU A 97 -27.54 -8.37 14.86
N GLY A 98 -28.35 -9.37 15.20
CA GLY A 98 -29.73 -9.48 14.74
C GLY A 98 -29.90 -10.11 13.34
N ALA A 99 -28.82 -10.47 12.66
CA ALA A 99 -28.84 -11.46 11.58
C ALA A 99 -28.82 -12.88 12.17
N ASP A 100 -29.53 -13.82 11.53
CA ASP A 100 -29.36 -15.25 11.80
C ASP A 100 -28.35 -15.83 10.80
N ASP A 101 -27.18 -16.23 11.28
CA ASP A 101 -26.12 -16.86 10.46
C ASP A 101 -26.62 -18.05 9.65
N LYS A 102 -27.68 -18.77 10.10
CA LYS A 102 -28.28 -19.87 9.33
C LYS A 102 -28.99 -19.38 8.06
N THR A 103 -29.44 -18.14 8.07
CA THR A 103 -30.14 -17.50 6.96
C THR A 103 -29.22 -16.64 6.13
N TYR A 104 -28.34 -15.86 6.76
CA TYR A 104 -27.56 -14.81 6.09
C TYR A 104 -26.05 -15.08 6.05
N GLY A 105 -25.53 -15.95 6.92
CA GLY A 105 -24.10 -16.21 7.02
C GLY A 105 -23.53 -16.89 5.79
N TRP A 106 -22.19 -16.95 5.71
CA TRP A 106 -21.51 -17.63 4.61
C TRP A 106 -21.99 -19.09 4.46
N GLY A 107 -22.20 -19.51 3.21
CA GLY A 107 -22.78 -20.81 2.85
C GLY A 107 -24.31 -20.83 2.76
N SER A 108 -25.00 -19.73 3.10
CA SER A 108 -26.44 -19.59 2.92
C SER A 108 -26.82 -19.29 1.46
N ASP A 109 -28.10 -19.50 1.13
CA ASP A 109 -28.68 -19.07 -0.15
C ASP A 109 -28.59 -17.55 -0.31
N GLU A 110 -28.75 -16.80 0.78
CA GLU A 110 -28.67 -15.33 0.80
C GLU A 110 -27.28 -14.83 0.45
N TRP A 111 -26.25 -15.24 1.20
CA TRP A 111 -24.88 -14.83 0.93
C TRP A 111 -24.42 -15.19 -0.49
N THR A 112 -24.81 -16.37 -0.96
CA THR A 112 -24.48 -16.85 -2.31
C THR A 112 -25.14 -15.97 -3.38
N HIS A 113 -26.41 -15.62 -3.19
CA HIS A 113 -27.15 -14.75 -4.10
C HIS A 113 -26.60 -13.32 -4.10
N ASP A 114 -26.39 -12.74 -2.91
CA ASP A 114 -25.87 -11.37 -2.73
C ASP A 114 -24.48 -11.22 -3.36
N SER A 115 -23.58 -12.17 -3.13
CA SER A 115 -22.24 -12.18 -3.74
C SER A 115 -22.31 -12.18 -5.27
N ARG A 116 -23.20 -12.99 -5.86
CA ARG A 116 -23.41 -13.00 -7.31
C ARG A 116 -23.96 -11.68 -7.82
N LEU A 117 -24.95 -11.12 -7.13
CA LEU A 117 -25.57 -9.86 -7.51
C LEU A 117 -24.57 -8.69 -7.46
N VAL A 118 -23.73 -8.61 -6.43
CA VAL A 118 -22.68 -7.59 -6.33
C VAL A 118 -21.71 -7.70 -7.51
N ILE A 119 -21.28 -8.92 -7.86
CA ILE A 119 -20.39 -9.18 -9.01
C ILE A 119 -21.06 -8.76 -10.33
N GLU A 120 -22.32 -9.10 -10.53
CA GLU A 120 -23.09 -8.73 -11.73
C GLU A 120 -23.24 -7.21 -11.87
N GLU A 121 -23.62 -6.52 -10.79
CA GLU A 121 -23.83 -5.06 -10.79
C GLU A 121 -22.51 -4.28 -10.94
N ALA A 122 -21.43 -4.77 -10.33
CA ALA A 122 -20.09 -4.23 -10.50
C ALA A 122 -19.65 -4.35 -11.97
N THR A 123 -19.85 -5.52 -12.56
CA THR A 123 -19.56 -5.81 -13.97
C THR A 123 -20.36 -4.90 -14.90
N ALA A 124 -21.66 -4.74 -14.68
CA ALA A 124 -22.52 -3.87 -15.49
C ALA A 124 -22.09 -2.39 -15.46
N ARG A 125 -21.36 -1.96 -14.43
CA ARG A 125 -20.83 -0.59 -14.28
C ARG A 125 -19.35 -0.45 -14.65
N GLY A 126 -18.69 -1.54 -15.04
CA GLY A 126 -17.24 -1.55 -15.33
C GLY A 126 -16.35 -1.44 -14.09
N LEU A 127 -16.90 -1.68 -12.90
CA LEU A 127 -16.12 -1.79 -11.67
C LEU A 127 -15.39 -3.14 -11.62
N GLY A 128 -14.21 -3.17 -11.00
CA GLY A 128 -13.63 -4.43 -10.53
C GLY A 128 -14.35 -4.94 -9.29
N PHE A 129 -14.04 -6.16 -8.88
CA PHE A 129 -14.47 -6.69 -7.59
C PHE A 129 -13.37 -7.56 -7.00
N SER A 130 -13.34 -7.67 -5.68
CA SER A 130 -12.55 -8.68 -4.98
C SER A 130 -13.32 -9.23 -3.78
N LEU A 131 -12.97 -10.44 -3.38
CA LEU A 131 -13.51 -11.10 -2.20
C LEU A 131 -12.41 -11.91 -1.51
N THR A 132 -12.59 -12.15 -0.21
CA THR A 132 -11.68 -12.99 0.58
C THR A 132 -11.90 -14.46 0.25
N SER A 133 -10.93 -15.31 0.59
CA SER A 133 -10.93 -16.74 0.27
C SER A 133 -11.83 -17.60 1.17
N GLY A 134 -12.63 -17.01 2.07
CA GLY A 134 -13.43 -17.71 3.08
C GLY A 134 -14.52 -16.85 3.70
N THR A 135 -15.02 -17.24 4.87
CA THR A 135 -16.12 -16.57 5.59
C THR A 135 -15.75 -15.22 6.22
N HIS A 136 -14.46 -14.92 6.32
CA HIS A 136 -13.86 -13.81 7.06
C HIS A 136 -12.60 -13.30 6.32
N TRP A 137 -11.94 -12.25 6.80
CA TRP A 137 -10.71 -11.74 6.20
C TRP A 137 -9.45 -12.55 6.58
N ALA A 138 -9.39 -12.95 7.85
CA ALA A 138 -8.24 -13.58 8.50
C ALA A 138 -7.63 -14.81 7.78
N THR A 139 -8.45 -15.73 7.26
CA THR A 139 -7.96 -17.00 6.69
C THR A 139 -8.87 -17.53 5.57
N ALA A 140 -8.32 -18.39 4.72
CA ALA A 140 -9.11 -19.32 3.92
C ALA A 140 -9.62 -20.46 4.80
N ASN A 141 -10.91 -20.75 4.72
CA ASN A 141 -11.57 -21.71 5.58
C ASN A 141 -12.71 -22.44 4.84
N LEU A 142 -13.14 -23.57 5.38
CA LEU A 142 -14.18 -24.43 4.80
C LEU A 142 -15.13 -24.98 5.86
N PRO A 143 -16.40 -25.25 5.51
CA PRO A 143 -17.42 -25.60 6.47
C PRO A 143 -17.30 -27.07 6.88
N ASP A 144 -17.60 -27.36 8.14
CA ASP A 144 -17.70 -28.70 8.73
C ASP A 144 -18.81 -29.57 8.14
N THR A 145 -19.66 -29.00 7.29
CA THR A 145 -20.64 -29.74 6.49
C THR A 145 -20.06 -30.29 5.18
N TYR A 146 -18.87 -29.82 4.79
CA TYR A 146 -18.18 -30.32 3.60
C TYR A 146 -17.49 -31.66 3.89
N THR A 147 -17.57 -32.57 2.92
CA THR A 147 -16.81 -33.82 2.93
C THR A 147 -15.72 -33.73 1.86
N TRP A 148 -14.46 -33.83 2.28
CA TRP A 148 -13.33 -33.84 1.37
C TRP A 148 -12.47 -35.08 1.62
N ASP A 149 -12.09 -35.75 0.52
CA ASP A 149 -11.36 -37.03 0.53
C ASP A 149 -11.98 -38.11 1.47
N GLY A 150 -13.31 -38.20 1.46
CA GLY A 150 -14.06 -39.21 2.21
C GLY A 150 -14.22 -38.93 3.71
N ALA A 151 -13.76 -37.78 4.21
CA ALA A 151 -13.90 -37.36 5.59
C ALA A 151 -14.59 -36.00 5.71
N THR A 152 -15.33 -35.79 6.81
CA THR A 152 -15.87 -34.49 7.18
C THR A 152 -14.73 -33.47 7.34
N PHE A 153 -14.96 -32.21 6.96
CA PHE A 153 -13.99 -31.13 7.09
C PHE A 153 -13.99 -30.57 8.52
N ASP A 154 -13.43 -31.31 9.46
CA ASP A 154 -13.19 -30.85 10.84
C ASP A 154 -11.70 -30.70 11.13
N TYR A 155 -11.32 -30.41 12.38
CA TYR A 155 -9.93 -30.31 12.80
C TYR A 155 -9.10 -31.60 12.56
N ASP A 156 -9.72 -32.78 12.46
CA ASP A 156 -9.02 -34.04 12.19
C ASP A 156 -8.83 -34.26 10.68
N ASN A 157 -9.55 -33.54 9.80
CA ASN A 157 -9.32 -33.61 8.36
C ASN A 157 -7.90 -33.12 8.02
N LYS A 158 -7.16 -33.86 7.17
CA LYS A 158 -5.79 -33.51 6.75
C LYS A 158 -5.69 -32.18 5.99
N ALA A 159 -6.80 -31.74 5.38
CA ALA A 159 -6.89 -30.47 4.68
C ALA A 159 -7.22 -29.28 5.60
N ALA A 160 -7.57 -29.52 6.86
CA ALA A 160 -7.66 -28.48 7.88
C ALA A 160 -6.28 -28.19 8.48
N SER A 161 -6.11 -26.97 9.02
CA SER A 161 -4.85 -26.50 9.61
C SER A 161 -4.34 -27.42 10.73
N LYS A 162 -3.04 -27.70 10.72
CA LYS A 162 -2.36 -28.60 11.66
C LYS A 162 -1.30 -27.84 12.45
N GLU A 163 -1.03 -28.32 13.66
CA GLU A 163 -0.04 -27.74 14.57
C GLU A 163 0.81 -28.80 15.25
N LEU A 164 2.01 -28.37 15.66
CA LEU A 164 2.91 -29.15 16.48
C LEU A 164 2.63 -28.88 17.97
N ASP A 165 2.50 -29.95 18.75
CA ASP A 165 2.30 -29.91 20.19
C ASP A 165 3.30 -30.86 20.87
N TYR A 166 3.59 -30.67 22.16
CA TYR A 166 4.54 -31.54 22.84
C TYR A 166 4.36 -31.63 24.36
N ALA A 167 4.79 -32.77 24.90
CA ALA A 167 4.87 -33.03 26.33
C ALA A 167 6.33 -33.11 26.78
N THR A 168 6.59 -32.75 28.05
CA THR A 168 7.95 -32.80 28.64
C THR A 168 8.01 -33.81 29.79
N VAL A 169 9.01 -34.69 29.76
CA VAL A 169 9.38 -35.56 30.89
C VAL A 169 10.75 -35.16 31.39
N LEU A 170 10.87 -34.74 32.66
CA LEU A 170 12.18 -34.44 33.27
C LEU A 170 12.72 -35.67 33.99
N LEU A 171 13.97 -36.00 33.73
CA LEU A 171 14.68 -37.16 34.27
C LEU A 171 15.96 -36.71 34.98
N GLN A 172 16.17 -37.19 36.19
CA GLN A 172 17.43 -37.02 36.90
C GLN A 172 18.55 -37.84 36.24
N SER A 173 19.80 -37.53 36.60
CA SER A 173 20.98 -38.27 36.14
C SER A 173 20.82 -39.77 36.40
N GLY A 174 20.98 -40.59 35.35
CA GLY A 174 20.82 -42.05 35.44
C GLY A 174 19.38 -42.56 35.57
N GLU A 175 18.36 -41.69 35.61
CA GLU A 175 16.96 -42.10 35.74
C GLU A 175 16.45 -42.75 34.44
N ALA A 176 15.68 -43.84 34.58
CA ALA A 176 15.07 -44.54 33.46
C ALA A 176 13.61 -44.14 33.26
N PHE A 177 13.24 -43.88 32.01
CA PHE A 177 11.85 -43.84 31.56
C PHE A 177 11.50 -45.17 30.90
N GLU A 178 10.47 -45.84 31.40
CA GLU A 178 9.93 -47.07 30.82
C GLU A 178 8.40 -47.02 30.86
N GLY A 179 7.78 -46.84 29.71
CA GLY A 179 6.32 -46.80 29.62
C GLY A 179 5.79 -46.08 28.38
N ALA A 180 4.48 -45.83 28.39
CA ALA A 180 3.80 -45.07 27.37
C ALA A 180 4.26 -43.61 27.40
N LEU A 181 4.58 -43.08 26.22
CA LEU A 181 4.94 -41.68 26.04
C LEU A 181 3.73 -40.79 26.34
N PRO A 182 3.92 -39.70 27.12
CA PRO A 182 2.83 -38.77 27.39
C PRO A 182 2.39 -38.07 26.11
N ARG A 183 1.08 -37.79 26.04
CA ARG A 183 0.52 -36.85 25.07
C ARG A 183 0.56 -35.45 25.65
N ALA A 184 0.66 -34.47 24.76
CA ALA A 184 0.50 -33.09 25.13
C ALA A 184 -0.93 -32.81 25.62
N VAL A 185 -1.08 -31.78 26.46
CA VAL A 185 -2.40 -31.34 26.93
C VAL A 185 -3.04 -30.53 25.81
N LYS A 186 -4.04 -31.12 25.15
CA LYS A 186 -4.69 -30.46 24.01
C LYS A 186 -5.29 -29.10 24.40
N PRO A 187 -5.11 -28.08 23.56
CA PRO A 187 -5.78 -26.79 23.72
C PRO A 187 -7.30 -26.90 23.66
N LYS A 188 -8.01 -25.88 24.17
CA LYS A 188 -9.49 -25.85 24.17
C LYS A 188 -10.07 -25.96 22.75
N GLN A 189 -9.41 -25.35 21.78
CA GLN A 189 -9.84 -25.24 20.38
C GLN A 189 -9.86 -26.61 19.68
N SER A 190 -8.98 -27.52 20.10
CA SER A 190 -8.81 -28.85 19.54
C SER A 190 -8.98 -29.97 20.59
N ALA A 191 -9.65 -29.67 21.72
CA ALA A 191 -9.82 -30.60 22.84
C ALA A 191 -10.49 -31.92 22.44
N ASP A 192 -11.40 -31.86 21.46
CA ASP A 192 -12.15 -33.01 20.94
C ASP A 192 -11.48 -33.67 19.71
N SER A 193 -10.28 -33.22 19.33
CA SER A 193 -9.49 -33.85 18.27
C SER A 193 -9.12 -35.27 18.65
N LYS A 194 -9.35 -36.21 17.73
CA LYS A 194 -8.99 -37.62 17.90
C LYS A 194 -7.63 -37.90 17.29
N GLU A 195 -7.24 -37.15 16.26
CA GLU A 195 -5.94 -37.27 15.63
C GLU A 195 -4.82 -36.88 16.59
N ASN A 196 -3.76 -37.70 16.61
CA ASN A 196 -2.51 -37.46 17.31
C ASN A 196 -1.42 -38.19 16.53
N VAL A 197 -0.80 -37.50 15.58
CA VAL A 197 0.28 -38.07 14.75
C VAL A 197 1.58 -37.95 15.54
N PHE A 198 2.31 -39.05 15.69
CA PHE A 198 3.59 -39.04 16.40
C PHE A 198 4.67 -38.37 15.53
N GLU A 199 5.24 -37.27 16.01
CA GLU A 199 6.23 -36.50 15.26
C GLU A 199 7.67 -36.78 15.71
N GLY A 200 7.87 -37.22 16.95
CA GLY A 200 9.16 -37.70 17.42
C GLY A 200 9.34 -37.62 18.92
N VAL A 201 10.44 -38.20 19.41
CA VAL A 201 10.88 -38.02 20.80
C VAL A 201 12.35 -37.64 20.84
N VAL A 202 12.65 -36.51 21.46
CA VAL A 202 14.01 -35.95 21.54
C VAL A 202 14.46 -35.91 23.00
N ALA A 203 15.63 -36.46 23.28
CA ALA A 203 16.30 -36.27 24.56
C ALA A 203 17.29 -35.12 24.49
N ALA A 204 17.32 -34.28 25.52
CA ALA A 204 18.36 -33.26 25.68
C ALA A 204 18.74 -33.11 27.16
N LYS A 205 20.02 -32.88 27.43
CA LYS A 205 20.52 -32.47 28.72
C LYS A 205 20.11 -31.03 28.99
N ILE A 206 19.48 -30.81 30.13
CA ILE A 206 18.94 -29.52 30.53
C ILE A 206 19.88 -28.87 31.54
N THR A 207 20.32 -27.65 31.23
CA THR A 207 21.08 -26.81 32.16
C THR A 207 20.17 -25.90 32.96
N LYS A 208 19.02 -25.53 32.38
CA LYS A 208 17.94 -24.79 33.05
C LYS A 208 16.57 -25.26 32.55
N PRO A 209 15.75 -25.93 33.37
CA PRO A 209 14.40 -26.31 32.95
C PRO A 209 13.51 -25.07 32.79
N ARG A 210 12.51 -25.18 31.91
CA ARG A 210 11.43 -24.19 31.85
C ARG A 210 10.60 -24.23 33.12
N LYS A 211 10.07 -23.08 33.53
CA LYS A 211 9.24 -22.99 34.73
C LYS A 211 7.98 -23.83 34.54
N ASP A 212 7.62 -24.64 35.54
CA ASP A 212 6.42 -25.51 35.52
C ASP A 212 6.43 -26.59 34.41
N SER A 213 7.61 -26.88 33.84
CA SER A 213 7.77 -28.00 32.89
C SER A 213 7.94 -29.34 33.58
N GLY A 214 7.53 -30.41 32.89
CA GLY A 214 7.67 -31.78 33.37
C GLY A 214 6.37 -32.38 33.89
N GLN A 215 6.48 -33.49 34.62
CA GLN A 215 5.38 -34.39 34.98
C GLN A 215 4.31 -33.72 35.85
N THR A 216 4.64 -32.64 36.58
CA THR A 216 3.69 -31.90 37.41
C THR A 216 3.61 -30.45 36.93
N PRO A 217 2.45 -29.96 36.44
CA PRO A 217 1.12 -30.60 36.43
C PRO A 217 0.78 -31.24 35.08
N GLY A 218 1.11 -32.52 34.89
CA GLY A 218 0.62 -33.33 33.77
C GLY A 218 1.48 -33.29 32.50
N TYR A 219 2.81 -33.35 32.63
CA TYR A 219 3.76 -33.35 31.51
C TYR A 219 3.79 -32.04 30.70
N GLY A 220 3.50 -30.92 31.37
CA GLY A 220 3.46 -29.61 30.76
C GLY A 220 4.80 -29.18 30.15
N GLN A 221 4.72 -28.39 29.09
CA GLN A 221 5.83 -27.78 28.39
C GLN A 221 6.56 -26.71 29.20
N GLY A 222 5.87 -26.10 30.17
CA GLY A 222 6.36 -24.98 30.98
C GLY A 222 6.21 -23.60 30.32
N THR A 223 6.71 -22.57 31.00
CA THR A 223 6.66 -21.17 30.54
C THR A 223 8.03 -20.52 30.56
N GLY A 224 8.20 -19.48 29.73
CA GLY A 224 9.45 -18.76 29.52
C GLY A 224 10.54 -19.58 28.81
N THR A 225 11.73 -19.01 28.66
CA THR A 225 12.88 -19.70 28.05
C THR A 225 13.70 -20.56 29.05
N GLY A 226 13.84 -21.84 28.72
CA GLY A 226 14.78 -22.79 29.32
C GLY A 226 16.14 -22.81 28.62
N GLU A 227 17.07 -23.65 29.08
CA GLU A 227 18.41 -23.80 28.49
C GLU A 227 18.80 -25.28 28.41
N LEU A 228 19.35 -25.69 27.26
CA LEU A 228 19.81 -27.05 26.99
C LEU A 228 21.24 -27.11 26.44
N ASP A 229 21.91 -28.24 26.63
CA ASP A 229 23.17 -28.55 25.96
C ASP A 229 22.90 -29.05 24.54
N PHE A 230 23.20 -28.22 23.55
CA PHE A 230 22.94 -28.51 22.14
C PHE A 230 23.60 -29.82 21.65
N GLY A 231 24.78 -30.15 22.18
CA GLY A 231 25.51 -31.37 21.79
C GLY A 231 24.88 -32.67 22.28
N SER A 232 23.92 -32.58 23.22
CA SER A 232 23.23 -33.72 23.81
C SER A 232 21.93 -34.11 23.09
N LEU A 233 21.47 -33.28 22.14
CA LEU A 233 20.24 -33.53 21.38
C LEU A 233 20.29 -34.89 20.68
N THR A 234 19.42 -35.79 21.11
CA THR A 234 19.36 -37.16 20.62
C THR A 234 17.94 -37.51 20.22
N ASP A 235 17.74 -37.82 18.94
CA ASP A 235 16.48 -38.39 18.45
C ASP A 235 16.36 -39.86 18.89
N LEU A 236 15.30 -40.16 19.63
CA LEU A 236 14.98 -41.49 20.15
C LEU A 236 13.77 -42.10 19.45
N SER A 237 13.27 -41.48 18.37
CA SER A 237 12.06 -41.90 17.65
C SER A 237 12.15 -43.34 17.16
N ASP A 238 13.32 -43.78 16.67
CA ASP A 238 13.56 -45.16 16.23
C ASP A 238 13.51 -46.21 17.36
N LYS A 239 13.56 -45.77 18.63
CA LYS A 239 13.45 -46.65 19.81
C LYS A 239 12.03 -46.76 20.33
N VAL A 240 11.09 -46.01 19.75
CA VAL A 240 9.68 -46.04 20.15
C VAL A 240 9.02 -47.26 19.56
N VAL A 241 8.37 -48.05 20.41
CA VAL A 241 7.55 -49.18 19.99
C VAL A 241 6.10 -48.73 19.95
N ARG A 242 5.47 -48.87 18.79
CA ARG A 242 4.03 -48.64 18.61
C ARG A 242 3.26 -49.95 18.76
N ASP A 243 2.32 -49.97 19.69
CA ASP A 243 1.30 -51.01 19.82
C ASP A 243 -0.09 -50.35 19.78
N ASN A 244 -0.83 -50.57 18.69
CA ASN A 244 -2.06 -49.84 18.36
C ASN A 244 -1.85 -48.31 18.42
N ASP A 245 -2.54 -47.62 19.33
CA ASP A 245 -2.44 -46.16 19.56
C ASP A 245 -1.51 -45.78 20.72
N THR A 246 -0.82 -46.76 21.30
CA THR A 246 0.15 -46.56 22.38
C THR A 246 1.56 -46.54 21.82
N TYR A 247 2.30 -45.48 22.12
CA TYR A 247 3.71 -45.33 21.77
C TYR A 247 4.50 -45.44 23.06
N SER A 248 5.41 -46.40 23.15
CA SER A 248 6.19 -46.66 24.37
C SER A 248 7.68 -46.53 24.13
N LEU A 249 8.39 -46.03 25.13
CA LEU A 249 9.84 -45.87 25.10
C LEU A 249 10.44 -46.53 26.34
N LYS A 250 11.59 -47.17 26.15
CA LYS A 250 12.50 -47.55 27.23
C LYS A 250 13.84 -46.89 27.01
N TRP A 251 14.19 -45.95 27.88
CA TRP A 251 15.43 -45.18 27.77
C TRP A 251 15.93 -44.74 29.15
N THR A 252 17.25 -44.67 29.32
CA THR A 252 17.89 -44.22 30.56
C THR A 252 18.70 -42.98 30.28
N ALA A 253 18.47 -41.93 31.06
CA ALA A 253 19.22 -40.69 30.99
C ALA A 253 20.71 -40.98 31.29
N PRO A 254 21.64 -40.41 30.51
CA PRO A 254 23.06 -40.50 30.84
C PRO A 254 23.35 -40.00 32.27
N ASP A 255 24.37 -40.58 32.90
CA ASP A 255 24.78 -40.21 34.26
C ASP A 255 25.70 -38.98 34.24
N ASP A 256 25.24 -37.89 33.63
CA ASP A 256 26.01 -36.66 33.46
C ASP A 256 25.20 -35.37 33.65
N GLY A 257 23.91 -35.46 34.04
CA GLY A 257 23.06 -34.30 34.32
C GLY A 257 21.56 -34.61 34.26
N GLN A 258 20.74 -33.57 34.39
CA GLN A 258 19.30 -33.69 34.19
C GLN A 258 18.99 -33.73 32.68
N TYR A 259 18.05 -34.58 32.27
CA TYR A 259 17.57 -34.65 30.89
C TYR A 259 16.09 -34.33 30.81
N ALA A 260 15.66 -33.82 29.66
CA ALA A 260 14.27 -33.80 29.24
C ALA A 260 14.07 -34.80 28.09
N LEU A 261 12.95 -35.51 28.11
CA LEU A 261 12.35 -36.10 26.92
C LEU A 261 11.24 -35.18 26.43
N PHE A 262 11.40 -34.65 25.22
CA PHE A 262 10.39 -33.88 24.50
C PHE A 262 9.65 -34.83 23.56
N VAL A 263 8.35 -35.02 23.80
CA VAL A 263 7.52 -35.93 23.01
C VAL A 263 6.59 -35.09 22.13
N TYR A 264 6.85 -35.09 20.83
CA TYR A 264 6.15 -34.27 19.86
C TYR A 264 5.02 -35.03 19.17
N TRP A 265 3.89 -34.33 19.01
CA TRP A 265 2.69 -34.80 18.36
C TRP A 265 2.15 -33.72 17.42
N MET A 266 1.44 -34.12 16.37
CA MET A 266 0.65 -33.22 15.53
C MET A 266 -0.84 -33.52 15.65
N HIS A 267 -1.65 -32.48 15.69
CA HIS A 267 -3.11 -32.53 15.57
C HIS A 267 -3.65 -31.27 14.89
N GLY A 268 -4.96 -31.19 14.67
CA GLY A 268 -5.60 -29.98 14.12
C GLY A 268 -5.58 -28.80 15.09
N THR A 269 -5.48 -27.58 14.56
CA THR A 269 -5.53 -26.34 15.35
C THR A 269 -6.92 -26.11 15.96
N GLY A 270 -7.96 -26.49 15.23
CA GLY A 270 -9.34 -26.15 15.58
C GLY A 270 -9.68 -24.67 15.40
N GLU A 271 -8.82 -23.91 14.70
CA GLU A 271 -9.06 -22.51 14.35
C GLU A 271 -10.25 -22.37 13.41
N THR A 272 -11.19 -21.48 13.77
CA THR A 272 -12.43 -21.27 13.02
C THR A 272 -12.86 -19.81 12.99
N PHE A 273 -13.62 -19.46 11.95
CA PHE A 273 -14.13 -18.09 11.75
C PHE A 273 -15.63 -18.08 11.42
N GLU A 274 -16.27 -16.97 11.79
CA GLU A 274 -17.67 -16.62 11.60
C GLU A 274 -17.76 -15.25 10.89
N PRO A 275 -18.87 -14.87 10.26
CA PRO A 275 -20.21 -15.47 10.32
C PRO A 275 -20.42 -16.58 9.30
N SER A 276 -21.13 -17.65 9.69
CA SER A 276 -21.44 -18.75 8.77
C SER A 276 -22.56 -19.67 9.23
N THR A 277 -23.28 -20.22 8.24
CA THR A 277 -24.29 -21.26 8.44
C THR A 277 -23.77 -22.52 9.14
N SER A 278 -22.47 -22.78 9.14
CA SER A 278 -21.85 -23.90 9.85
C SER A 278 -20.44 -23.53 10.34
N LYS A 279 -19.80 -24.42 11.11
CA LYS A 279 -18.48 -24.11 11.67
C LYS A 279 -17.43 -24.20 10.56
N ASN A 280 -16.68 -23.13 10.32
CA ASN A 280 -15.67 -23.11 9.25
C ASN A 280 -14.27 -23.22 9.81
N TYR A 281 -13.53 -24.25 9.41
CA TYR A 281 -12.17 -24.52 9.86
C TYR A 281 -11.15 -23.96 8.87
N THR A 282 -10.09 -23.31 9.37
CA THR A 282 -8.97 -22.84 8.55
C THR A 282 -8.34 -24.00 7.77
N ILE A 283 -8.04 -23.79 6.50
CA ILE A 283 -7.38 -24.81 5.66
C ILE A 283 -5.91 -25.02 6.08
N ASN A 284 -5.30 -26.10 5.61
CA ASN A 284 -3.87 -26.34 5.77
C ASN A 284 -3.05 -25.44 4.82
N TYR A 285 -2.21 -24.57 5.38
CA TYR A 285 -1.31 -23.66 4.64
C TYR A 285 0.10 -24.24 4.41
N VAL A 286 0.38 -25.45 4.90
CA VAL A 286 1.67 -26.13 4.80
C VAL A 286 1.62 -27.22 3.73
N ASP A 287 0.66 -28.15 3.86
CA ASP A 287 0.45 -29.22 2.89
C ASP A 287 -0.49 -28.78 1.77
N ARG A 288 -0.30 -29.39 0.59
CA ARG A 288 -1.13 -29.16 -0.60
C ARG A 288 -2.63 -29.46 -0.41
N TYR A 289 -2.98 -30.24 0.60
CA TYR A 289 -4.36 -30.65 0.87
C TYR A 289 -5.32 -29.48 1.08
N GLY A 290 -4.89 -28.43 1.79
CA GLY A 290 -5.77 -27.31 2.14
C GLY A 290 -6.27 -26.56 0.91
N ILE A 291 -5.36 -26.18 0.00
CA ILE A 291 -5.76 -25.42 -1.20
C ILE A 291 -6.55 -26.27 -2.20
N ASP A 292 -6.24 -27.57 -2.30
CA ASP A 292 -6.98 -28.45 -3.20
C ASP A 292 -8.41 -28.66 -2.68
N ALA A 293 -8.60 -28.81 -1.37
CA ALA A 293 -9.93 -28.80 -0.75
C ALA A 293 -10.68 -27.49 -0.98
N LEU A 294 -10.01 -26.33 -0.85
CA LEU A 294 -10.62 -25.03 -1.10
C LEU A 294 -11.13 -24.91 -2.54
N LYS A 295 -10.27 -25.24 -3.50
CA LYS A 295 -10.63 -25.19 -4.93
C LYS A 295 -11.77 -26.15 -5.26
N ASP A 296 -11.70 -27.39 -4.77
CA ASP A 296 -12.74 -28.39 -5.00
C ASP A 296 -14.08 -27.94 -4.41
N TYR A 297 -14.07 -27.34 -3.22
CA TYR A 297 -15.26 -26.76 -2.61
C TYR A 297 -15.85 -25.65 -3.46
N TRP A 298 -15.03 -24.69 -3.90
CA TRP A 298 -15.50 -23.58 -4.72
C TRP A 298 -16.04 -24.03 -6.07
N GLU A 299 -15.37 -24.97 -6.74
CA GLU A 299 -15.83 -25.56 -7.99
C GLU A 299 -17.16 -26.29 -7.85
N ALA A 300 -17.38 -26.97 -6.71
CA ALA A 300 -18.60 -27.73 -6.47
C ALA A 300 -19.77 -26.88 -5.96
N ASN A 301 -19.50 -25.84 -5.16
CA ASN A 301 -20.55 -25.17 -4.36
C ASN A 301 -20.70 -23.67 -4.67
N VAL A 302 -19.66 -22.99 -5.16
CA VAL A 302 -19.68 -21.53 -5.35
C VAL A 302 -19.77 -21.15 -6.83
N LEU A 303 -18.96 -21.80 -7.68
CA LEU A 303 -18.73 -21.37 -9.06
C LEU A 303 -19.71 -22.02 -10.05
N THR A 304 -20.87 -21.39 -10.22
CA THR A 304 -21.82 -21.74 -11.31
C THR A 304 -21.26 -21.39 -12.70
N PRO A 305 -21.68 -22.06 -13.80
CA PRO A 305 -21.28 -21.69 -15.16
C PRO A 305 -21.53 -20.22 -15.51
N GLU A 306 -22.67 -19.69 -15.08
CA GLU A 306 -23.06 -18.30 -15.30
C GLU A 306 -22.13 -17.34 -14.53
N LEU A 307 -21.83 -17.63 -13.27
CA LEU A 307 -20.91 -16.81 -12.48
C LEU A 307 -19.51 -16.78 -13.10
N LYS A 308 -19.00 -17.94 -13.55
CA LYS A 308 -17.71 -18.00 -14.24
C LYS A 308 -17.68 -17.14 -15.50
N GLU A 309 -18.77 -17.06 -16.25
CA GLU A 309 -18.87 -16.20 -17.43
C GLU A 309 -18.90 -14.71 -17.04
N THR A 310 -19.68 -14.34 -16.02
CA THR A 310 -19.70 -12.98 -15.48
C THR A 310 -18.32 -12.52 -15.01
N MET A 311 -17.59 -13.38 -14.28
CA MET A 311 -16.22 -13.10 -13.83
C MET A 311 -15.26 -12.86 -15.01
N ARG A 312 -15.33 -13.69 -16.06
CA ARG A 312 -14.53 -13.51 -17.27
C ARG A 312 -14.89 -12.24 -18.04
N HIS A 313 -16.19 -11.90 -18.10
CA HIS A 313 -16.66 -10.69 -18.74
C HIS A 313 -16.19 -9.43 -18.01
N ASN A 314 -16.14 -9.46 -16.67
CA ASN A 314 -15.60 -8.38 -15.86
C ASN A 314 -14.11 -8.12 -16.15
N GLY A 315 -13.30 -9.19 -16.16
CA GLY A 315 -11.86 -9.14 -16.45
C GLY A 315 -11.00 -8.40 -15.40
N ARG A 316 -11.59 -8.01 -14.27
CA ARG A 316 -10.95 -7.31 -13.14
C ARG A 316 -11.37 -7.90 -11.78
N GLY A 317 -11.81 -9.16 -11.77
CA GLY A 317 -12.11 -9.91 -10.55
C GLY A 317 -10.84 -10.43 -9.87
N GLU A 318 -10.78 -10.38 -8.55
CA GLU A 318 -9.62 -10.86 -7.78
C GLU A 318 -10.08 -11.68 -6.56
N ILE A 319 -9.27 -12.66 -6.15
CA ILE A 319 -9.27 -13.10 -4.76
C ILE A 319 -8.22 -12.28 -4.03
N TYR A 320 -8.62 -11.74 -2.89
CA TYR A 320 -7.74 -11.05 -1.98
C TYR A 320 -7.44 -11.96 -0.78
N MET A 321 -6.17 -12.25 -0.57
CA MET A 321 -5.68 -12.84 0.67
C MET A 321 -5.21 -11.71 1.57
N ASP A 322 -5.95 -11.48 2.65
CA ASP A 322 -5.57 -10.51 3.67
C ASP A 322 -4.29 -10.95 4.40
N SER A 323 -3.83 -10.12 5.34
CA SER A 323 -2.76 -10.49 6.25
C SER A 323 -3.00 -11.85 6.90
N LEU A 324 -1.93 -12.63 7.04
CA LEU A 324 -2.02 -13.98 7.58
C LEU A 324 -2.26 -13.93 9.09
N GLU A 325 -3.51 -14.19 9.48
CA GLU A 325 -3.93 -14.26 10.88
C GLU A 325 -4.00 -15.69 11.41
N LEU A 326 -3.08 -16.56 10.95
CA LEU A 326 -3.08 -17.99 11.28
C LEU A 326 -2.64 -18.24 12.74
N ALA A 327 -3.40 -19.06 13.46
CA ALA A 327 -3.11 -19.43 14.84
C ALA A 327 -2.79 -20.92 15.04
N SER A 328 -1.84 -21.18 15.92
CA SER A 328 -1.63 -22.45 16.61
C SER A 328 -1.83 -22.19 18.11
N TYR A 329 -2.43 -23.18 18.77
CA TYR A 329 -2.72 -23.19 20.20
C TYR A 329 -1.90 -24.26 20.95
N GLY A 330 -1.25 -25.17 20.22
CA GLY A 330 -0.36 -26.22 20.71
C GLY A 330 0.93 -25.66 21.32
N ALA A 331 1.57 -26.46 22.17
CA ALA A 331 2.69 -26.03 22.98
C ALA A 331 3.91 -25.55 22.18
N ALA A 332 4.11 -26.02 20.94
CA ALA A 332 5.28 -25.65 20.15
C ALA A 332 5.15 -24.28 19.45
N GLY A 333 3.94 -23.72 19.38
CA GLY A 333 3.66 -22.43 18.72
C GLY A 333 3.89 -22.44 17.20
N VAL A 334 3.88 -23.62 16.55
CA VAL A 334 4.25 -23.78 15.14
C VAL A 334 3.17 -24.54 14.39
N LEU A 335 2.70 -23.97 13.28
CA LEU A 335 1.88 -24.69 12.30
C LEU A 335 2.70 -25.83 11.69
N TRP A 336 2.06 -26.97 11.45
CA TRP A 336 2.73 -28.16 10.94
C TRP A 336 2.01 -28.72 9.71
N GLY A 337 2.57 -29.78 9.15
CA GLY A 337 1.98 -30.52 8.05
C GLY A 337 2.41 -31.97 8.07
N HIS A 338 1.59 -32.84 7.52
CA HIS A 338 1.84 -34.28 7.45
C HIS A 338 3.15 -34.60 6.72
N HIS A 339 3.57 -33.75 5.79
CA HIS A 339 4.77 -33.95 4.99
C HIS A 339 5.92 -33.02 5.37
N PHE A 340 5.78 -32.18 6.41
CA PHE A 340 6.77 -31.15 6.70
C PHE A 340 8.17 -31.74 6.95
N LYS A 341 8.29 -32.82 7.73
CA LYS A 341 9.60 -33.45 8.00
C LYS A 341 10.25 -34.00 6.73
N ASP A 342 9.46 -34.60 5.85
CA ASP A 342 9.95 -35.17 4.58
C ASP A 342 10.36 -34.06 3.61
N GLU A 343 9.56 -33.01 3.50
CA GLU A 343 9.86 -31.80 2.72
C GLU A 343 11.12 -31.13 3.26
N PHE A 344 11.21 -30.91 4.57
CA PHE A 344 12.39 -30.35 5.22
C PHE A 344 13.64 -31.20 4.92
N ARG A 345 13.57 -32.51 5.12
CA ARG A 345 14.70 -33.41 4.87
C ARG A 345 15.13 -33.40 3.42
N THR A 346 14.18 -33.40 2.50
CA THR A 346 14.43 -33.37 1.06
C THR A 346 15.11 -32.06 0.65
N ARG A 347 14.62 -30.95 1.19
CA ARG A 347 15.04 -29.59 0.83
C ARG A 347 16.33 -29.16 1.51
N ARG A 348 16.51 -29.53 2.78
CA ARG A 348 17.61 -29.06 3.66
C ARG A 348 18.67 -30.12 3.88
N GLY A 349 18.42 -31.38 3.50
CA GLY A 349 19.41 -32.46 3.52
C GLY A 349 19.68 -33.10 4.89
N TYR A 350 18.87 -32.78 5.91
CA TYR A 350 18.97 -33.38 7.24
C TYR A 350 17.60 -33.44 7.94
N ASP A 351 17.48 -34.23 9.01
CA ASP A 351 16.23 -34.37 9.78
C ASP A 351 16.05 -33.21 10.77
N VAL A 352 14.86 -32.61 10.79
CA VAL A 352 14.52 -31.53 11.74
C VAL A 352 14.23 -32.05 13.15
N THR A 353 13.84 -33.32 13.29
CA THR A 353 13.33 -33.91 14.54
C THR A 353 14.24 -33.66 15.75
N PRO A 354 15.58 -33.87 15.67
CA PRO A 354 16.47 -33.61 16.81
C PRO A 354 16.46 -32.16 17.31
N TYR A 355 16.02 -31.21 16.49
CA TYR A 355 16.12 -29.78 16.74
C TYR A 355 14.79 -29.11 17.08
N LEU A 356 13.68 -29.87 17.13
CA LEU A 356 12.37 -29.36 17.55
C LEU A 356 12.43 -28.53 18.85
N PRO A 357 13.20 -28.93 19.91
CA PRO A 357 13.26 -28.15 21.15
C PRO A 357 13.81 -26.72 21.01
N VAL A 358 14.63 -26.45 19.98
CA VAL A 358 15.25 -25.12 19.77
C VAL A 358 14.56 -24.30 18.68
N VAL A 359 13.53 -24.85 18.02
CA VAL A 359 12.72 -24.13 17.02
C VAL A 359 11.29 -23.85 17.51
N SER A 360 10.82 -24.57 18.53
CA SER A 360 9.56 -24.27 19.23
C SER A 360 9.63 -22.94 20.00
N TRP A 361 8.51 -22.23 20.06
CA TRP A 361 8.40 -20.88 20.63
C TRP A 361 6.98 -20.60 21.12
N ASP A 362 6.80 -19.48 21.84
CA ASP A 362 5.62 -19.22 22.66
C ASP A 362 4.37 -18.71 21.90
N LYS A 363 4.49 -18.34 20.63
CA LYS A 363 3.43 -17.74 19.81
C LYS A 363 3.46 -18.25 18.38
N THR A 364 2.33 -18.26 17.67
CA THR A 364 2.31 -18.59 16.23
C THR A 364 2.55 -17.39 15.33
N ARG A 365 1.95 -16.26 15.68
CA ARG A 365 2.03 -15.03 14.91
C ARG A 365 3.20 -14.18 15.38
N HIS A 366 3.86 -13.58 14.41
CA HIS A 366 4.89 -12.58 14.64
C HIS A 366 4.27 -11.18 14.75
N ASP A 367 4.49 -10.51 15.88
CA ASP A 367 4.32 -9.07 16.04
C ASP A 367 5.69 -8.41 16.25
N SER A 368 5.80 -7.12 15.97
CA SER A 368 7.09 -6.40 16.04
C SER A 368 7.33 -5.71 17.37
N ASP A 369 6.47 -5.89 18.38
CA ASP A 369 6.69 -5.24 19.68
C ASP A 369 7.95 -5.82 20.34
N ALA A 370 8.04 -7.15 20.44
CA ALA A 370 9.14 -7.85 21.09
C ALA A 370 9.85 -8.86 20.16
N PRO A 371 11.14 -9.17 20.41
CA PRO A 371 11.81 -10.29 19.75
C PRO A 371 11.11 -11.64 19.99
N PRO A 372 11.21 -12.61 19.05
CA PRO A 372 10.77 -13.99 19.26
C PRO A 372 11.31 -14.64 20.54
N GLU A 373 10.45 -15.24 21.37
CA GLU A 373 10.84 -15.99 22.57
C GLU A 373 10.77 -17.51 22.32
N PHE A 374 11.92 -18.14 22.10
CA PHE A 374 12.01 -19.59 21.91
C PHE A 374 11.94 -20.34 23.24
N ASP A 375 11.39 -21.56 23.21
CA ASP A 375 11.20 -22.40 24.40
C ASP A 375 12.52 -22.75 25.07
N TYR A 376 13.57 -23.04 24.28
CA TYR A 376 14.92 -23.32 24.77
C TYR A 376 16.00 -22.52 24.03
N ALA A 377 16.87 -21.90 24.82
CA ALA A 377 18.17 -21.40 24.40
C ALA A 377 19.25 -22.50 24.54
N VAL A 378 20.42 -22.26 23.94
CA VAL A 378 21.57 -23.17 24.06
C VAL A 378 22.54 -22.69 25.13
N ALA A 379 23.09 -23.63 25.90
CA ALA A 379 23.99 -23.33 27.02
C ALA A 379 25.36 -22.77 26.61
N ARG A 380 25.75 -22.91 25.33
CA ARG A 380 27.03 -22.42 24.81
C ARG A 380 26.81 -21.45 23.67
N ASP A 381 27.37 -20.25 23.79
CA ASP A 381 27.31 -19.21 22.75
C ASP A 381 27.81 -19.70 21.37
N ALA A 382 28.77 -20.63 21.37
CA ALA A 382 29.31 -21.22 20.14
C ALA A 382 28.27 -21.99 19.32
N ASP A 383 27.19 -22.48 19.95
CA ASP A 383 26.12 -23.22 19.27
C ASP A 383 25.02 -22.28 18.71
N THR A 384 24.93 -21.04 19.19
CA THR A 384 23.89 -20.07 18.81
C THR A 384 23.83 -19.84 17.30
N VAL A 385 24.98 -19.73 16.64
CA VAL A 385 25.05 -19.56 15.17
C VAL A 385 24.42 -20.75 14.46
N ARG A 386 24.73 -21.98 14.89
CA ARG A 386 24.19 -23.19 14.27
C ARG A 386 22.68 -23.32 14.49
N VAL A 387 22.21 -22.99 15.70
CA VAL A 387 20.76 -22.96 16.00
C VAL A 387 20.05 -21.92 15.15
N GLN A 388 20.62 -20.72 14.96
CA GLN A 388 20.01 -19.72 14.10
C GLN A 388 19.92 -20.19 12.65
N LYS A 389 20.93 -20.90 12.11
CA LYS A 389 20.85 -21.49 10.77
C LYS A 389 19.75 -22.55 10.67
N ILE A 390 19.56 -23.38 11.71
CA ILE A 390 18.47 -24.36 11.76
C ILE A 390 17.09 -23.67 11.76
N ARG A 391 16.93 -22.59 12.54
CA ARG A 391 15.70 -21.78 12.54
C ARG A 391 15.44 -21.15 11.17
N ASN A 392 16.49 -20.65 10.51
CA ASN A 392 16.37 -20.14 9.15
C ASN A 392 15.95 -21.24 8.16
N ASP A 393 16.50 -22.45 8.27
CA ASP A 393 16.12 -23.61 7.43
C ASP A 393 14.64 -24.00 7.63
N VAL A 394 14.12 -23.91 8.87
CA VAL A 394 12.70 -24.14 9.18
C VAL A 394 11.83 -23.05 8.55
N ASN A 395 12.13 -21.77 8.78
CA ASN A 395 11.38 -20.64 8.23
C ASN A 395 11.39 -20.65 6.69
N GLN A 396 12.53 -21.00 6.10
CA GLN A 396 12.67 -21.13 4.65
C GLN A 396 11.82 -22.28 4.11
N THR A 397 11.78 -23.43 4.80
CA THR A 397 10.92 -24.55 4.41
C THR A 397 9.45 -24.13 4.43
N PHE A 398 9.00 -23.42 5.47
CA PHE A 398 7.63 -22.90 5.51
C PHE A 398 7.33 -21.89 4.40
N SER A 399 8.26 -20.97 4.11
CA SER A 399 8.11 -19.98 3.05
C SER A 399 7.94 -20.67 1.69
N GLU A 400 8.78 -21.66 1.39
CA GLU A 400 8.70 -22.46 0.15
C GLU A 400 7.40 -23.26 0.05
N LEU A 401 6.93 -23.85 1.16
CA LEU A 401 5.68 -24.61 1.18
C LEU A 401 4.47 -23.70 1.00
N TYR A 402 4.41 -22.54 1.65
CA TYR A 402 3.35 -21.56 1.42
C TYR A 402 3.29 -21.11 -0.05
N GLU A 403 4.45 -20.81 -0.63
CA GLU A 403 4.57 -20.43 -2.03
C GLU A 403 4.11 -21.53 -3.01
N GLU A 404 4.63 -22.75 -2.83
CA GLU A 404 4.45 -23.85 -3.79
C GLU A 404 3.14 -24.62 -3.59
N ASN A 405 2.71 -24.77 -2.33
CA ASN A 405 1.52 -25.54 -1.97
C ASN A 405 0.27 -24.67 -1.86
N VAL A 406 0.36 -23.36 -1.64
CA VAL A 406 -0.81 -22.48 -1.50
C VAL A 406 -0.90 -21.45 -2.62
N LEU A 407 0.06 -20.54 -2.73
CA LEU A 407 -0.05 -19.40 -3.65
C LEU A 407 -0.01 -19.79 -5.12
N LYS A 408 1.00 -20.58 -5.52
CA LYS A 408 1.17 -21.03 -6.91
C LYS A 408 -0.08 -21.72 -7.49
N PRO A 409 -0.70 -22.71 -6.83
CA PRO A 409 -1.89 -23.35 -7.36
C PRO A 409 -3.15 -22.48 -7.30
N LEU A 410 -3.28 -21.61 -6.29
CA LEU A 410 -4.37 -20.66 -6.20
C LEU A 410 -4.32 -19.68 -7.38
N GLN A 411 -3.15 -19.09 -7.65
CA GLN A 411 -2.93 -18.21 -8.80
C GLN A 411 -3.30 -18.91 -10.12
N ALA A 412 -2.80 -20.14 -10.33
CA ALA A 412 -3.06 -20.88 -11.56
C ALA A 412 -4.55 -21.18 -11.76
N TRP A 413 -5.27 -21.52 -10.70
CA TRP A 413 -6.71 -21.76 -10.74
C TRP A 413 -7.49 -20.47 -11.07
N LEU A 414 -7.16 -19.35 -10.40
CA LEU A 414 -7.80 -18.05 -10.64
C LEU A 414 -7.58 -17.53 -12.07
N HIS A 415 -6.39 -17.73 -12.63
CA HIS A 415 -6.12 -17.39 -14.04
C HIS A 415 -7.05 -18.14 -15.00
N GLY A 416 -7.42 -19.39 -14.68
CA GLY A 416 -8.42 -20.17 -15.46
C GLY A 416 -9.85 -19.60 -15.40
N LEU A 417 -10.14 -18.77 -14.39
CA LEU A 417 -11.41 -18.07 -14.21
C LEU A 417 -11.38 -16.63 -14.76
N GLY A 418 -10.25 -16.17 -15.30
CA GLY A 418 -10.07 -14.77 -15.70
C GLY A 418 -9.89 -13.82 -14.52
N MET A 419 -9.57 -14.36 -13.34
CA MET A 419 -9.32 -13.60 -12.11
C MET A 419 -7.83 -13.53 -11.79
N LYS A 420 -7.48 -12.69 -10.81
CA LYS A 420 -6.12 -12.51 -10.31
C LYS A 420 -6.01 -12.83 -8.82
N LEU A 421 -4.79 -13.14 -8.37
CA LEU A 421 -4.47 -13.27 -6.95
C LEU A 421 -3.78 -12.01 -6.44
N ARG A 422 -4.39 -11.36 -5.45
CA ARG A 422 -3.80 -10.25 -4.71
C ARG A 422 -3.59 -10.68 -3.27
N ALA A 423 -2.45 -10.36 -2.67
CA ALA A 423 -2.23 -10.70 -1.27
C ALA A 423 -1.36 -9.68 -0.53
N GLU A 424 -1.65 -9.52 0.74
CA GLU A 424 -0.66 -9.12 1.74
C GLU A 424 0.28 -10.32 1.95
N PRO A 425 1.56 -10.26 1.52
CA PRO A 425 2.30 -11.46 1.15
C PRO A 425 2.40 -12.52 2.24
N SER A 426 2.95 -12.16 3.41
CA SER A 426 3.21 -13.13 4.47
C SER A 426 3.52 -12.52 5.84
N TYR A 427 3.33 -11.21 6.03
CA TYR A 427 3.54 -10.62 7.36
C TYR A 427 2.46 -11.10 8.35
N GLY A 428 2.79 -11.06 9.64
CA GLY A 428 2.08 -11.81 10.68
C GLY A 428 2.60 -13.25 10.88
N MET A 429 3.36 -13.79 9.92
CA MET A 429 4.04 -15.09 10.02
C MET A 429 5.57 -14.95 9.92
N VAL A 430 6.30 -15.99 10.32
CA VAL A 430 7.77 -16.01 10.20
C VAL A 430 8.27 -16.43 8.81
N TYR A 431 7.58 -15.98 7.76
CA TYR A 431 7.88 -16.32 6.37
C TYR A 431 8.66 -15.19 5.70
N GLU A 432 9.41 -15.52 4.65
CA GLU A 432 10.14 -14.50 3.88
C GLU A 432 9.15 -13.57 3.17
N ILE A 433 9.32 -12.26 3.35
CA ILE A 433 8.32 -11.26 2.94
C ILE A 433 8.28 -10.99 1.42
N SER A 434 9.37 -11.26 0.71
CA SER A 434 9.61 -10.81 -0.66
C SER A 434 9.46 -11.92 -1.71
N THR A 435 9.80 -13.17 -1.40
CA THR A 435 9.71 -14.32 -2.31
C THR A 435 8.27 -14.70 -2.71
N PRO A 436 7.23 -14.55 -1.86
CA PRO A 436 5.86 -14.90 -2.22
C PRO A 436 5.31 -14.14 -3.44
N ALA A 437 5.81 -12.92 -3.69
CA ALA A 437 5.40 -12.07 -4.82
C ALA A 437 5.57 -12.73 -6.20
N LYS A 438 6.39 -13.78 -6.31
CA LYS A 438 6.51 -14.60 -7.52
C LYS A 438 5.15 -15.15 -7.99
N TYR A 439 4.32 -15.57 -7.03
CA TYR A 439 3.04 -16.23 -7.27
C TYR A 439 1.83 -15.31 -7.02
N LEU A 440 2.06 -13.99 -6.92
CA LEU A 440 1.01 -12.98 -6.79
C LEU A 440 0.88 -12.17 -8.08
N ASP A 441 -0.33 -11.69 -8.38
CA ASP A 441 -0.57 -10.72 -9.47
C ASP A 441 -0.61 -9.27 -8.98
N GLY A 442 -0.86 -9.06 -7.69
CA GLY A 442 -0.73 -7.80 -6.97
C GLY A 442 -0.21 -8.03 -5.56
N VAL A 443 0.71 -7.18 -5.13
CA VAL A 443 1.27 -7.18 -3.76
C VAL A 443 0.59 -6.06 -2.98
N GLU A 444 0.05 -6.38 -1.81
CA GLU A 444 -0.63 -5.41 -0.94
C GLU A 444 0.16 -5.18 0.36
N THR A 445 0.04 -3.98 0.92
CA THR A 445 0.55 -3.58 2.24
C THR A 445 -0.56 -2.86 3.00
N GLU A 446 -0.38 -2.59 4.29
CA GLU A 446 -1.40 -1.90 5.07
C GLU A 446 -0.86 -0.59 5.68
N THR A 447 -1.74 0.40 5.88
CA THR A 447 -1.37 1.59 6.66
C THR A 447 -1.26 1.27 8.15
N PHE A 448 -2.09 0.35 8.65
CA PHE A 448 -2.14 -0.01 10.07
C PHE A 448 -1.01 -0.96 10.46
N ALA A 449 -0.87 -2.16 9.88
CA ALA A 449 0.23 -3.07 10.27
C ALA A 449 1.63 -2.45 10.11
N GLN A 450 1.86 -1.61 9.09
CA GLN A 450 3.18 -0.97 8.85
C GLN A 450 3.25 0.52 9.28
N ASN A 451 2.23 1.06 9.95
CA ASN A 451 2.18 2.45 10.43
C ASN A 451 2.49 3.51 9.34
N GLY A 452 2.14 3.25 8.08
CA GLY A 452 2.47 4.13 6.96
C GLY A 452 3.97 4.42 6.76
N ASP A 453 4.87 3.58 7.27
CA ASP A 453 6.31 3.84 7.25
C ASP A 453 6.96 3.53 5.89
N LEU A 454 7.62 4.54 5.32
CA LEU A 454 8.18 4.48 3.97
C LEU A 454 9.34 3.48 3.83
N ASP A 455 10.11 3.21 4.89
CA ASP A 455 11.22 2.26 4.80
C ASP A 455 10.71 0.82 4.87
N VAL A 456 9.66 0.59 5.66
CA VAL A 456 9.02 -0.72 5.77
C VAL A 456 8.38 -1.11 4.43
N TYR A 457 7.64 -0.21 3.78
CA TYR A 457 7.04 -0.47 2.46
C TYR A 457 8.04 -0.93 1.38
N ARG A 458 9.29 -0.45 1.45
CA ARG A 458 10.34 -0.87 0.51
C ARG A 458 10.68 -2.36 0.58
N GLY A 459 10.36 -3.03 1.69
CA GLY A 459 10.55 -4.47 1.90
C GLY A 459 9.66 -5.35 1.02
N MET A 460 8.45 -4.88 0.71
CA MET A 460 7.51 -5.56 -0.20
C MET A 460 7.57 -4.95 -1.62
N LEU A 461 7.83 -3.64 -1.72
CA LEU A 461 7.92 -2.94 -3.00
C LEU A 461 9.00 -3.54 -3.91
N GLY A 462 10.14 -3.95 -3.35
CA GLY A 462 11.25 -4.49 -4.15
C GLY A 462 10.85 -5.72 -4.95
N SER A 463 10.12 -6.66 -4.34
CA SER A 463 9.63 -7.84 -5.04
C SER A 463 8.49 -7.52 -6.00
N ALA A 464 7.58 -6.60 -5.63
CA ALA A 464 6.55 -6.10 -6.54
C ALA A 464 7.19 -5.52 -7.82
N HIS A 465 8.25 -4.72 -7.69
CA HIS A 465 9.00 -4.19 -8.83
C HIS A 465 9.74 -5.27 -9.63
N MET A 466 10.43 -6.20 -8.96
CA MET A 466 11.17 -7.29 -9.62
C MET A 466 10.26 -8.14 -10.51
N TYR A 467 9.02 -8.41 -10.07
CA TYR A 467 8.04 -9.20 -10.83
C TYR A 467 7.04 -8.34 -11.63
N GLY A 468 7.18 -7.01 -11.65
CA GLY A 468 6.32 -6.11 -12.42
C GLY A 468 4.85 -6.06 -11.96
N ARG A 469 4.61 -6.23 -10.66
CA ARG A 469 3.27 -6.26 -10.04
C ARG A 469 2.82 -4.86 -9.58
N PRO A 470 1.52 -4.55 -9.60
CA PRO A 470 0.97 -3.43 -8.84
C PRO A 470 1.31 -3.59 -7.35
N PHE A 471 1.55 -2.45 -6.70
CA PHE A 471 1.75 -2.39 -5.26
C PHE A 471 0.59 -1.58 -4.68
N SER A 472 -0.32 -2.28 -4.01
CA SER A 472 -1.54 -1.73 -3.47
C SER A 472 -1.47 -1.56 -1.96
N SER A 473 -2.42 -0.82 -1.39
CA SER A 473 -2.52 -0.76 0.05
C SER A 473 -3.93 -0.66 0.58
N GLU A 474 -4.23 -1.46 1.59
CA GLU A 474 -5.33 -1.19 2.51
C GLU A 474 -5.01 0.08 3.32
N THR A 475 -5.86 1.09 3.13
CA THR A 475 -5.57 2.47 3.51
C THR A 475 -6.64 3.03 4.42
N GLY A 476 -6.22 3.39 5.64
CA GLY A 476 -7.06 4.19 6.55
C GLY A 476 -7.77 3.45 7.67
N ALA A 477 -7.40 2.20 7.96
CA ALA A 477 -7.79 1.52 9.20
C ALA A 477 -7.14 2.22 10.41
N VAL A 478 -7.86 3.14 11.06
CA VAL A 478 -7.36 3.86 12.25
C VAL A 478 -8.30 3.64 13.41
N GLY A 479 -7.77 3.04 14.47
CA GLY A 479 -8.51 2.76 15.69
C GLY A 479 -8.88 4.03 16.48
N GLY A 480 -10.13 4.07 16.94
CA GLY A 480 -10.68 5.12 17.79
C GLY A 480 -10.93 6.45 17.07
N ARG A 481 -10.93 6.50 15.73
CA ARG A 481 -11.06 7.77 14.98
C ARG A 481 -12.10 7.71 13.84
N ASN A 482 -13.16 6.93 14.01
CA ASN A 482 -14.26 6.90 13.04
C ASN A 482 -14.95 8.29 12.94
N TYR A 483 -15.32 8.70 11.72
CA TYR A 483 -15.85 10.02 11.37
C TYR A 483 -14.98 11.22 11.78
N TYR A 484 -13.73 11.02 12.18
CA TYR A 484 -12.88 12.07 12.76
C TYR A 484 -12.08 12.83 11.70
N TYR A 485 -11.46 12.11 10.75
CA TYR A 485 -10.47 12.72 9.87
C TYR A 485 -11.08 13.48 8.71
N ASP A 486 -10.56 14.68 8.48
CA ASP A 486 -10.88 15.53 7.34
C ASP A 486 -10.24 15.02 6.04
N MET A 487 -10.61 15.64 4.93
CA MET A 487 -10.13 15.22 3.61
C MET A 487 -8.68 15.65 3.32
N ASP A 488 -8.15 16.62 4.04
CA ASP A 488 -6.73 16.96 3.99
C ASP A 488 -5.87 15.84 4.59
N TYR A 489 -6.29 15.25 5.71
CA TYR A 489 -5.66 14.07 6.29
C TYR A 489 -5.61 12.90 5.29
N TRP A 490 -6.76 12.52 4.73
CA TRP A 490 -6.83 11.41 3.77
C TRP A 490 -5.97 11.65 2.53
N THR A 491 -5.87 12.90 2.08
CA THR A 491 -4.99 13.28 0.97
C THR A 491 -3.52 13.12 1.35
N ARG A 492 -3.10 13.57 2.54
CA ARG A 492 -1.72 13.46 3.02
C ARG A 492 -1.27 12.02 3.21
N ILE A 493 -2.15 11.15 3.73
CA ILE A 493 -1.86 9.72 3.90
C ILE A 493 -1.72 9.02 2.54
N ALA A 494 -2.63 9.28 1.59
CA ALA A 494 -2.50 8.72 0.24
C ALA A 494 -1.19 9.18 -0.44
N TYR A 495 -0.83 10.47 -0.31
CA TYR A 495 0.43 10.99 -0.87
C TYR A 495 1.67 10.39 -0.21
N LEU A 496 1.62 10.14 1.11
CA LEU A 496 2.67 9.44 1.83
C LEU A 496 2.89 8.04 1.25
N GLN A 497 1.82 7.26 1.09
CA GLN A 497 1.91 5.91 0.52
C GLN A 497 2.38 5.93 -0.95
N PHE A 498 1.94 6.91 -1.75
CA PHE A 498 2.45 7.11 -3.11
C PHE A 498 3.96 7.37 -3.15
N ALA A 499 4.49 8.17 -2.22
CA ALA A 499 5.93 8.36 -2.05
C ALA A 499 6.65 7.07 -1.61
N GLY A 500 5.93 6.18 -0.93
CA GLY A 500 6.36 4.84 -0.54
C GLY A 500 6.24 3.76 -1.63
N GLY A 501 5.72 4.09 -2.82
CA GLY A 501 5.60 3.16 -3.94
C GLY A 501 4.21 2.62 -4.23
N VAL A 502 3.24 2.85 -3.33
CA VAL A 502 1.85 2.44 -3.55
C VAL A 502 1.32 3.12 -4.80
N ASN A 503 0.64 2.36 -5.66
CA ASN A 503 0.08 2.85 -6.92
C ASN A 503 -1.37 2.41 -7.16
N ARG A 504 -1.97 1.75 -6.16
CA ARG A 504 -3.37 1.35 -6.08
C ARG A 504 -3.85 1.40 -4.62
N THR A 505 -4.59 2.43 -4.25
CA THR A 505 -5.17 2.62 -2.92
C THR A 505 -6.51 1.88 -2.81
N VAL A 506 -6.69 1.13 -1.72
CA VAL A 506 -7.94 0.49 -1.31
C VAL A 506 -8.32 1.11 0.02
N PHE A 507 -9.37 1.92 0.07
CA PHE A 507 -9.76 2.57 1.31
C PHE A 507 -10.49 1.61 2.25
N HIS A 508 -10.09 1.63 3.52
CA HIS A 508 -10.75 1.00 4.65
C HIS A 508 -11.67 2.03 5.34
N GLY A 509 -12.98 1.98 5.20
CA GLY A 509 -13.77 1.12 4.32
C GLY A 509 -15.07 1.79 3.90
N TYR A 510 -16.03 0.98 3.49
CA TYR A 510 -17.38 1.31 3.12
C TYR A 510 -18.34 0.36 3.83
N SER A 511 -19.49 0.87 4.24
CA SER A 511 -20.63 0.05 4.66
C SER A 511 -21.91 0.72 4.18
N ALA A 512 -22.92 -0.09 3.88
CA ALA A 512 -24.26 0.36 3.56
C ALA A 512 -24.84 1.16 4.74
N ILE A 513 -25.71 2.14 4.47
CA ILE A 513 -26.42 2.82 5.58
C ILE A 513 -27.51 1.94 6.17
N GLU A 514 -27.95 0.96 5.36
CA GLU A 514 -28.84 -0.12 5.67
C GLU A 514 -28.11 -1.25 6.42
N GLY A 515 -28.81 -1.87 7.36
CA GLY A 515 -28.37 -3.06 8.09
C GLY A 515 -29.49 -3.58 8.98
N SER A 516 -29.14 -4.39 9.97
CA SER A 516 -30.11 -4.95 10.91
C SER A 516 -30.72 -3.88 11.82
N GLU A 517 -31.89 -4.15 12.38
CA GLU A 517 -32.51 -3.27 13.36
C GLU A 517 -31.76 -3.21 14.71
N ALA A 518 -30.94 -4.23 15.01
CA ALA A 518 -30.22 -4.30 16.28
C ALA A 518 -28.95 -3.43 16.29
N ASP A 519 -28.26 -3.31 15.15
CA ASP A 519 -26.97 -2.59 15.08
C ASP A 519 -26.99 -1.32 14.21
N THR A 520 -28.08 -1.07 13.46
CA THR A 520 -28.16 0.13 12.61
C THR A 520 -28.74 1.34 13.34
N HIS A 521 -27.94 2.40 13.41
CA HIS A 521 -28.30 3.71 13.94
C HIS A 521 -27.88 4.82 12.97
N TRP A 522 -28.42 6.03 13.09
CA TRP A 522 -27.91 7.16 12.30
C TRP A 522 -26.44 7.46 12.69
N PRO A 523 -25.49 7.56 11.74
CA PRO A 523 -25.69 7.86 10.32
C PRO A 523 -25.72 6.64 9.37
N GLY A 524 -25.64 5.41 9.87
CA GLY A 524 -25.84 4.17 9.13
C GLY A 524 -25.16 2.97 9.83
N HIS A 525 -25.36 1.77 9.29
CA HIS A 525 -24.68 0.55 9.77
C HIS A 525 -23.15 0.67 9.70
N GLU A 526 -22.42 0.20 10.71
CA GLU A 526 -20.97 0.43 10.85
C GLU A 526 -20.08 -0.61 10.16
N GLY A 527 -20.49 -1.86 9.98
CA GLY A 527 -19.62 -2.89 9.40
C GLY A 527 -18.48 -3.28 10.36
N MET A 528 -17.21 -3.01 10.00
CA MET A 528 -16.07 -3.34 10.87
C MET A 528 -15.92 -2.39 12.07
N TYR A 529 -16.86 -2.52 13.01
CA TYR A 529 -16.97 -1.84 14.30
C TYR A 529 -16.99 -0.30 14.22
N SER A 530 -17.74 0.34 15.12
CA SER A 530 -17.72 1.81 15.26
C SER A 530 -16.35 2.40 15.62
N PHE A 531 -15.40 1.56 16.04
CA PHE A 531 -14.06 1.93 16.47
C PHE A 531 -13.11 2.30 15.31
N PHE A 532 -13.19 1.64 14.15
CA PHE A 532 -12.25 1.88 13.05
C PHE A 532 -12.79 2.91 12.04
N SER A 533 -11.94 3.84 11.65
CA SER A 533 -12.21 4.70 10.48
C SER A 533 -12.14 3.90 9.18
N GLU A 534 -12.79 4.30 8.10
CA GLU A 534 -13.85 5.31 7.92
C GLU A 534 -15.04 4.68 7.18
N ARG A 535 -16.13 5.43 6.97
CA ARG A 535 -17.23 5.10 6.06
C ARG A 535 -17.22 6.00 4.83
N PHE A 536 -16.49 5.58 3.80
CA PHE A 536 -16.39 6.29 2.52
C PHE A 536 -17.67 6.16 1.66
N GLY A 537 -18.83 6.45 2.24
CA GLY A 537 -20.15 6.37 1.61
C GLY A 537 -20.94 7.67 1.68
N GLY A 538 -22.17 7.64 1.15
CA GLY A 538 -23.06 8.81 1.04
C GLY A 538 -23.51 9.45 2.36
N ARG A 539 -23.24 8.81 3.51
CA ARG A 539 -23.56 9.33 4.84
C ARG A 539 -22.67 10.50 5.27
N GLN A 540 -21.44 10.57 4.75
CA GLN A 540 -20.50 11.65 5.04
C GLN A 540 -20.86 12.90 4.21
N PRO A 541 -20.87 14.12 4.79
CA PRO A 541 -21.09 15.34 4.00
C PRO A 541 -20.05 15.52 2.88
N ALA A 542 -18.80 15.13 3.14
CA ALA A 542 -17.70 15.18 2.17
C ALA A 542 -17.94 14.30 0.92
N SER A 543 -18.83 13.29 0.99
CA SER A 543 -19.11 12.36 -0.13
C SER A 543 -19.54 13.06 -1.42
N MET A 544 -20.17 14.23 -1.33
CA MET A 544 -20.58 15.02 -2.50
C MET A 544 -19.42 15.51 -3.36
N MET A 545 -18.20 15.46 -2.84
CA MET A 545 -16.96 15.92 -3.47
C MET A 545 -15.93 14.79 -3.65
N TYR A 546 -16.26 13.56 -3.22
CA TYR A 546 -15.44 12.37 -3.51
C TYR A 546 -15.16 12.17 -5.00
N PRO A 547 -16.09 12.40 -5.95
CA PRO A 547 -15.79 12.22 -7.37
C PRO A 547 -14.63 13.08 -7.88
N GLU A 548 -14.43 14.28 -7.35
CA GLU A 548 -13.28 15.13 -7.68
C GLU A 548 -12.00 14.63 -7.02
N TRP A 549 -12.08 14.21 -5.75
CA TRP A 549 -10.95 13.69 -4.98
C TRP A 549 -10.43 12.34 -5.48
N THR A 550 -11.33 11.38 -5.74
CA THR A 550 -10.98 10.07 -6.31
C THR A 550 -10.42 10.19 -7.72
N LYS A 551 -10.88 11.18 -8.51
CA LYS A 551 -10.26 11.52 -9.79
C LYS A 551 -8.84 12.06 -9.62
N MET A 552 -8.63 12.94 -8.64
CA MET A 552 -7.30 13.46 -8.33
C MET A 552 -6.33 12.33 -7.96
N LEU A 553 -6.71 11.48 -7.00
CA LEU A 553 -5.92 10.32 -6.62
C LEU A 553 -5.67 9.41 -7.83
N GLY A 554 -6.70 9.18 -8.64
CA GLY A 554 -6.57 8.32 -9.81
C GLY A 554 -5.63 8.87 -10.89
N ARG A 555 -5.48 10.19 -11.03
CA ARG A 555 -4.47 10.76 -11.93
C ARG A 555 -3.06 10.46 -11.44
N ILE A 556 -2.82 10.50 -10.12
CA ILE A 556 -1.53 10.11 -9.54
C ILE A 556 -1.31 8.61 -9.72
N GLN A 557 -2.28 7.76 -9.38
CA GLN A 557 -2.18 6.31 -9.60
C GLN A 557 -1.89 5.95 -11.06
N LYS A 558 -2.49 6.69 -12.02
CA LYS A 558 -2.18 6.56 -13.44
C LYS A 558 -0.72 6.92 -13.74
N VAL A 559 -0.23 8.05 -13.26
CA VAL A 559 1.19 8.44 -13.37
C VAL A 559 2.08 7.31 -12.83
N LEU A 560 1.75 6.77 -11.65
CA LEU A 560 2.50 5.72 -10.96
C LEU A 560 2.34 4.32 -11.55
N ARG A 561 1.53 4.14 -12.60
CA ARG A 561 1.37 2.87 -13.33
C ARG A 561 1.76 2.97 -14.81
N GLN A 562 2.15 4.15 -15.30
CA GLN A 562 2.61 4.31 -16.68
C GLN A 562 4.08 3.98 -16.85
N GLY A 563 4.43 3.31 -17.95
CA GLY A 563 5.79 2.86 -18.20
C GLY A 563 6.32 1.91 -17.12
N LYS A 564 7.63 1.87 -16.95
CA LYS A 564 8.33 1.04 -15.97
C LYS A 564 8.76 1.87 -14.76
N PRO A 565 8.79 1.31 -13.54
CA PRO A 565 9.42 1.99 -12.41
C PRO A 565 10.90 2.27 -12.72
N ARG A 566 11.45 3.34 -12.15
CA ARG A 566 12.89 3.64 -12.23
C ARG A 566 13.42 3.79 -10.83
N ARG A 567 14.21 2.80 -10.41
CA ARG A 567 14.83 2.69 -9.09
C ARG A 567 16.33 2.56 -9.26
N ASP A 568 17.10 3.25 -8.43
CA ASP A 568 18.55 3.37 -8.66
C ASP A 568 19.32 2.19 -8.06
N LEU A 569 18.91 1.69 -6.88
CA LEU A 569 19.67 0.67 -6.15
C LEU A 569 18.77 -0.49 -5.69
N ALA A 570 19.26 -1.72 -5.85
CA ALA A 570 18.72 -2.89 -5.18
C ALA A 570 19.54 -3.16 -3.91
N ILE A 571 18.89 -3.26 -2.75
CA ILE A 571 19.55 -3.66 -1.51
C ILE A 571 19.09 -5.08 -1.18
N LEU A 572 20.02 -6.03 -1.19
CA LEU A 572 19.70 -7.42 -0.86
C LEU A 572 19.54 -7.55 0.65
N ARG A 573 18.36 -8.02 1.08
CA ARG A 573 17.98 -8.17 2.48
C ARG A 573 16.99 -9.32 2.62
N THR A 574 17.34 -10.33 3.41
CA THR A 574 16.42 -11.43 3.77
C THR A 574 15.83 -11.18 5.15
N ASP A 575 14.51 -11.31 5.27
CA ASP A 575 13.82 -11.17 6.54
C ASP A 575 12.64 -12.12 6.64
N ASN A 576 12.64 -12.92 7.71
CA ASN A 576 11.59 -13.87 8.04
C ASN A 576 10.79 -13.41 9.26
N ALA A 577 11.00 -12.19 9.76
CA ALA A 577 10.30 -11.62 10.90
C ALA A 577 10.07 -10.13 10.59
N PHE A 578 9.30 -9.91 9.54
CA PHE A 578 9.13 -8.59 8.95
C PHE A 578 8.39 -7.64 9.89
N ILE A 579 8.79 -6.36 9.89
CA ILE A 579 8.16 -5.32 10.71
C ILE A 579 6.69 -5.17 10.31
N SER A 580 5.81 -5.67 11.17
CA SER A 580 4.36 -5.61 11.09
C SER A 580 3.76 -5.78 12.48
N TYR A 581 2.66 -5.06 12.75
CA TYR A 581 1.94 -5.08 14.02
C TYR A 581 2.81 -4.68 15.23
N GLY A 582 2.18 -4.15 16.28
CA GLY A 582 2.92 -3.64 17.43
C GLY A 582 3.70 -2.39 17.04
N GLN A 583 3.13 -1.22 17.32
CA GLN A 583 3.72 0.04 16.89
C GLN A 583 4.37 0.78 18.08
N PRO A 584 5.54 1.42 17.90
CA PRO A 584 6.19 2.15 18.96
C PRO A 584 5.34 3.37 19.32
N ARG A 585 4.66 3.34 20.47
CA ARG A 585 3.64 4.34 20.88
C ARG A 585 4.06 5.81 20.74
N ALA A 586 5.35 6.12 20.84
CA ALA A 586 5.89 7.47 20.68
C ALA A 586 5.97 7.94 19.20
N ASN A 587 5.77 7.03 18.25
CA ASN A 587 5.94 7.21 16.81
C ASN A 587 4.73 6.70 16.03
N THR A 588 3.55 6.86 16.61
CA THR A 588 2.25 6.61 15.99
C THR A 588 1.38 7.85 16.14
N PRO A 589 0.35 8.05 15.30
CA PRO A 589 0.00 7.29 14.08
C PRO A 589 0.98 7.56 12.91
N ALA A 590 0.61 7.16 11.68
CA ALA A 590 1.48 7.16 10.50
C ALA A 590 2.18 8.50 10.19
N GLU A 591 1.52 9.62 10.46
CA GLU A 591 2.11 10.96 10.32
C GLU A 591 3.25 11.27 11.31
N ASN A 592 3.58 10.35 12.22
CA ASN A 592 4.67 10.42 13.19
C ASN A 592 5.55 9.15 13.19
N SER A 593 5.56 8.40 12.09
CA SER A 593 6.35 7.16 11.93
C SER A 593 7.86 7.33 12.17
N TYR A 594 8.58 6.22 12.24
CA TYR A 594 10.03 6.21 12.44
C TYR A 594 10.75 6.95 11.32
N PHE A 595 10.34 6.73 10.08
CA PHE A 595 10.93 7.40 8.93
C PHE A 595 10.72 8.92 8.94
N MET A 596 9.55 9.40 9.35
CA MET A 596 9.28 10.84 9.55
C MET A 596 10.23 11.47 10.57
N ASN A 597 10.74 10.65 11.49
CA ASN A 597 11.66 11.01 12.55
C ASN A 597 13.14 10.71 12.21
N ASP A 598 13.47 10.45 10.95
CA ASP A 598 14.84 10.16 10.49
C ASP A 598 15.43 8.88 11.11
N LYS A 599 14.57 7.87 11.35
CA LYS A 599 14.93 6.57 11.96
C LYS A 599 14.52 5.38 11.08
N PRO A 600 15.01 5.22 9.84
CA PRO A 600 14.65 4.09 8.96
C PRO A 600 14.97 2.72 9.60
N TYR A 601 14.18 1.68 9.39
CA TYR A 601 14.41 0.39 10.08
C TYR A 601 15.64 -0.35 9.55
N PHE A 602 15.85 -0.34 8.23
CA PHE A 602 16.79 -1.26 7.58
C PHE A 602 18.09 -0.58 7.19
N TRP A 603 18.09 0.24 6.13
CA TRP A 603 19.27 1.03 5.75
C TRP A 603 19.33 2.33 6.57
N ARG A 604 20.13 2.32 7.64
CA ARG A 604 20.18 3.39 8.66
C ARG A 604 20.75 4.72 8.19
N ASP A 605 21.53 4.72 7.11
CA ASP A 605 22.19 5.93 6.60
C ASP A 605 21.38 6.63 5.51
N LEU A 606 20.75 7.77 5.84
CA LEU A 606 19.91 8.50 4.89
C LEU A 606 20.69 9.34 3.86
N THR A 607 22.03 9.30 3.80
CA THR A 607 22.79 10.17 2.88
C THR A 607 22.50 9.89 1.40
N LEU A 608 22.23 8.63 1.05
CA LEU A 608 21.80 8.23 -0.29
C LEU A 608 20.45 8.86 -0.64
N GLN A 609 19.47 8.72 0.26
CA GLN A 609 18.14 9.31 0.08
C GLN A 609 18.21 10.83 -0.01
N HIS A 610 18.99 11.47 0.86
CA HIS A 610 19.16 12.92 0.86
C HIS A 610 19.84 13.43 -0.43
N ALA A 611 20.55 12.57 -1.16
CA ALA A 611 21.11 12.89 -2.47
C ALA A 611 20.15 12.59 -3.65
N GLY A 612 18.99 11.96 -3.39
CA GLY A 612 17.98 11.60 -4.39
C GLY A 612 18.05 10.16 -4.88
N TYR A 613 18.87 9.28 -4.29
CA TYR A 613 18.86 7.87 -4.64
C TYR A 613 17.56 7.21 -4.17
N THR A 614 16.98 6.43 -5.08
CA THR A 614 15.85 5.55 -4.82
C THR A 614 16.33 4.11 -4.69
N TYR A 615 15.80 3.39 -3.71
CA TYR A 615 16.20 2.01 -3.46
C TYR A 615 15.07 1.17 -2.89
N ASP A 616 15.13 -0.13 -3.17
CA ASP A 616 14.18 -1.13 -2.69
C ASP A 616 14.93 -2.29 -2.01
N TYR A 617 14.23 -3.03 -1.16
CA TYR A 617 14.76 -4.23 -0.50
C TYR A 617 14.09 -5.48 -1.05
N PHE A 618 14.85 -6.56 -1.19
CA PHE A 618 14.29 -7.90 -1.44
C PHE A 618 15.33 -8.97 -1.09
N SER A 619 14.86 -10.20 -0.86
CA SER A 619 15.73 -11.33 -0.59
C SER A 619 16.67 -11.61 -1.77
N PRO A 620 17.98 -11.82 -1.55
CA PRO A 620 18.91 -12.32 -2.55
C PRO A 620 18.41 -13.57 -3.30
N GLN A 621 17.51 -14.37 -2.72
CA GLN A 621 16.92 -15.55 -3.36
C GLN A 621 16.10 -15.21 -4.61
N LEU A 622 15.57 -13.98 -4.74
CA LEU A 622 14.90 -13.57 -5.98
C LEU A 622 15.85 -13.65 -7.19
N LEU A 623 17.16 -13.44 -6.98
CA LEU A 623 18.16 -13.52 -8.06
C LEU A 623 18.31 -14.94 -8.63
N GLU A 624 17.84 -15.95 -7.90
CA GLU A 624 17.86 -17.35 -8.32
C GLU A 624 16.76 -17.68 -9.34
N ASP A 625 15.73 -16.82 -9.46
CA ASP A 625 14.69 -16.98 -10.46
C ASP A 625 15.20 -16.61 -11.87
N GLU A 626 15.87 -17.57 -12.50
CA GLU A 626 16.40 -17.43 -13.86
C GLU A 626 15.31 -17.18 -14.91
N ALA A 627 14.04 -17.48 -14.61
CA ALA A 627 12.95 -17.28 -15.55
C ALA A 627 12.50 -15.81 -15.58
N ASN A 628 12.60 -15.10 -14.47
CA ASN A 628 12.08 -13.73 -14.33
C ASN A 628 13.17 -12.67 -14.14
N VAL A 629 14.31 -13.02 -13.53
CA VAL A 629 15.38 -12.06 -13.26
C VAL A 629 16.31 -11.92 -14.46
N ARG A 630 16.50 -10.67 -14.89
CA ARG A 630 17.37 -10.32 -16.01
C ARG A 630 18.31 -9.20 -15.61
N TRP A 631 19.47 -9.13 -16.23
CA TRP A 631 20.36 -7.99 -16.07
C TRP A 631 21.07 -7.67 -17.39
N THR A 632 21.50 -6.42 -17.49
CA THR A 632 22.45 -5.95 -18.48
C THR A 632 23.74 -5.54 -17.76
N ARG A 633 24.68 -4.95 -18.49
CA ARG A 633 25.85 -4.32 -17.87
C ARG A 633 25.45 -3.19 -16.91
N ASP A 634 24.38 -2.46 -17.22
CA ASP A 634 24.07 -1.18 -16.59
C ASP A 634 22.87 -1.27 -15.64
N GLU A 635 22.03 -2.31 -15.76
CA GLU A 635 20.79 -2.42 -15.00
C GLU A 635 20.46 -3.88 -14.62
N LEU A 636 20.08 -4.12 -13.36
CA LEU A 636 19.32 -5.29 -12.91
C LEU A 636 17.83 -5.04 -13.16
N GLN A 637 17.14 -6.03 -13.71
CA GLN A 637 15.73 -6.00 -14.11
C GLN A 637 15.42 -4.81 -15.04
N SER A 638 16.12 -4.72 -16.17
CA SER A 638 15.99 -3.62 -17.16
C SER A 638 14.59 -3.52 -17.81
N ASP A 639 13.82 -4.61 -17.80
CA ASP A 639 12.41 -4.63 -18.22
C ASP A 639 11.43 -4.24 -17.10
N GLY A 640 11.91 -4.05 -15.87
CA GLY A 640 11.19 -3.51 -14.72
C GLY A 640 11.91 -2.28 -14.12
N PRO A 641 12.33 -2.30 -12.84
CA PRO A 641 12.89 -1.15 -12.11
C PRO A 641 14.21 -0.60 -12.64
N GLY A 642 15.03 -1.44 -13.29
CA GLY A 642 16.33 -1.06 -13.82
C GLY A 642 17.33 -0.61 -12.76
N TYR A 643 17.58 -1.39 -11.71
CA TYR A 643 18.53 -1.00 -10.65
C TYR A 643 19.95 -0.89 -11.21
N GLN A 644 20.61 0.25 -11.01
CA GLN A 644 21.96 0.54 -11.52
C GLN A 644 23.07 -0.12 -10.70
N ALA A 645 22.76 -0.55 -9.47
CA ALA A 645 23.71 -1.26 -8.61
C ALA A 645 23.00 -2.18 -7.62
N VAL A 646 23.74 -3.16 -7.12
CA VAL A 646 23.32 -4.05 -6.03
C VAL A 646 24.16 -3.76 -4.78
N ILE A 647 23.51 -3.59 -3.63
CA ILE A 647 24.14 -3.37 -2.33
C ILE A 647 23.91 -4.60 -1.44
N LEU A 648 24.95 -5.00 -0.72
CA LEU A 648 24.91 -6.02 0.33
C LEU A 648 25.44 -5.44 1.62
N TYR A 649 24.70 -5.63 2.71
CA TYR A 649 25.11 -5.18 4.04
C TYR A 649 24.97 -6.24 5.13
N GLN A 650 24.00 -7.17 5.00
CA GLN A 650 23.85 -8.28 5.93
C GLN A 650 25.09 -9.20 5.86
N ASP A 651 25.42 -9.82 7.00
CA ASP A 651 26.55 -10.73 7.12
C ASP A 651 26.33 -12.05 6.38
N SER A 652 25.07 -12.48 6.28
CA SER A 652 24.66 -13.69 5.60
C SER A 652 24.35 -13.47 4.12
N LEU A 653 24.75 -14.43 3.29
CA LEU A 653 24.34 -14.54 1.89
C LEU A 653 24.23 -16.03 1.52
N GLU A 654 23.11 -16.43 0.95
CA GLU A 654 22.85 -17.79 0.46
C GLU A 654 23.84 -18.12 -0.67
N LEU A 655 24.40 -19.32 -0.64
CA LEU A 655 25.45 -19.70 -1.59
C LEU A 655 24.96 -19.69 -3.04
N ALA A 656 23.72 -20.12 -3.28
CA ALA A 656 23.10 -20.10 -4.60
C ALA A 656 22.93 -18.66 -5.13
N ALA A 657 22.36 -17.76 -4.32
CA ALA A 657 22.28 -16.34 -4.63
C ALA A 657 23.66 -15.69 -4.84
N ALA A 658 24.69 -16.04 -4.05
CA ALA A 658 26.06 -15.55 -4.24
C ALA A 658 26.63 -15.95 -5.61
N LYS A 659 26.37 -17.18 -6.07
CA LYS A 659 26.76 -17.64 -7.41
C LYS A 659 26.04 -16.84 -8.49
N ARG A 660 24.77 -16.48 -8.29
CA ARG A 660 24.04 -15.60 -9.21
C ARG A 660 24.55 -14.17 -9.19
N LEU A 661 24.83 -13.60 -8.02
CA LEU A 661 25.46 -12.30 -7.90
C LEU A 661 26.83 -12.25 -8.59
N LEU A 662 27.62 -13.33 -8.55
CA LEU A 662 28.86 -13.42 -9.31
C LEU A 662 28.63 -13.38 -10.83
N ALA A 663 27.57 -14.03 -11.33
CA ALA A 663 27.21 -13.94 -12.75
C ALA A 663 26.79 -12.52 -13.15
N ILE A 664 25.99 -11.87 -12.30
CA ILE A 664 25.56 -10.47 -12.46
C ILE A 664 26.77 -9.53 -12.48
N ALA A 665 27.65 -9.63 -11.49
CA ALA A 665 28.85 -8.82 -11.40
C ALA A 665 29.81 -9.05 -12.58
N LYS A 666 29.97 -10.30 -13.05
CA LYS A 666 30.73 -10.59 -14.28
C LYS A 666 30.10 -9.97 -15.53
N GLY A 667 28.78 -9.80 -15.55
CA GLY A 667 28.05 -9.07 -16.58
C GLY A 667 28.37 -7.57 -16.61
N GLY A 668 29.03 -7.05 -15.57
CA GLY A 668 29.51 -5.67 -15.47
C GLY A 668 28.66 -4.77 -14.58
N LEU A 669 27.54 -5.28 -14.03
CA LEU A 669 26.68 -4.51 -13.13
C LEU A 669 27.41 -4.14 -11.84
N PRO A 670 27.39 -2.87 -11.40
CA PRO A 670 27.98 -2.44 -10.14
C PRO A 670 27.45 -3.21 -8.92
N VAL A 671 28.37 -3.61 -8.03
CA VAL A 671 28.03 -4.23 -6.74
C VAL A 671 28.83 -3.58 -5.62
N LEU A 672 28.18 -3.28 -4.49
CA LEU A 672 28.78 -2.65 -3.33
C LEU A 672 28.55 -3.49 -2.07
N PHE A 673 29.65 -3.89 -1.43
CA PHE A 673 29.64 -4.50 -0.10
C PHE A 673 29.83 -3.40 0.96
N VAL A 674 29.00 -3.40 1.99
CA VAL A 674 29.01 -2.38 3.05
C VAL A 674 29.13 -3.07 4.40
N ASN A 675 30.28 -2.90 5.06
CA ASN A 675 30.55 -3.47 6.37
C ASN A 675 30.02 -2.56 7.49
N ASN A 676 30.05 -3.07 8.73
CA ASN A 676 29.67 -2.36 9.96
C ASN A 676 28.35 -1.58 9.81
N THR A 677 27.32 -2.28 9.35
CA THR A 677 25.97 -1.76 9.20
C THR A 677 25.05 -2.33 10.27
N SER A 678 23.87 -1.77 10.42
CA SER A 678 22.92 -2.20 11.42
C SER A 678 21.48 -2.02 10.97
N GLU A 679 20.55 -2.76 11.59
CA GLU A 679 19.11 -2.65 11.36
C GLU A 679 18.29 -2.96 12.62
N ILE A 680 17.01 -2.59 12.60
CA ILE A 680 16.02 -2.90 13.64
C ILE A 680 15.01 -3.90 13.07
N ARG A 681 14.74 -4.98 13.83
CA ARG A 681 13.75 -6.03 13.47
C ARG A 681 12.60 -6.19 14.47
N SER A 682 12.65 -5.50 15.61
CA SER A 682 11.53 -5.34 16.52
C SER A 682 11.74 -4.06 17.35
N HIS A 683 10.66 -3.49 17.89
CA HIS A 683 10.68 -2.18 18.54
C HIS A 683 11.37 -2.19 19.91
N GLU A 684 11.15 -3.25 20.70
CA GLU A 684 11.81 -3.44 22.00
C GLU A 684 13.10 -4.27 21.90
N GLY A 685 13.44 -4.75 20.70
CA GLY A 685 14.63 -5.54 20.45
C GLY A 685 15.92 -4.72 20.33
N PRO A 686 17.10 -5.38 20.46
CA PRO A 686 18.37 -4.73 20.18
C PRO A 686 18.53 -4.43 18.69
N GLU A 687 19.28 -3.37 18.39
CA GLU A 687 19.77 -3.11 17.04
C GLU A 687 20.74 -4.24 16.63
N ILE A 688 20.49 -4.87 15.48
CA ILE A 688 21.32 -5.95 14.95
C ILE A 688 22.47 -5.32 14.18
N THR A 689 23.70 -5.69 14.49
CA THR A 689 24.91 -5.18 13.81
C THR A 689 25.54 -6.26 12.94
N TYR A 690 25.85 -5.92 11.69
CA TYR A 690 26.56 -6.76 10.73
C TYR A 690 27.97 -6.23 10.53
N GLU A 691 28.95 -6.95 11.06
CA GLU A 691 30.36 -6.54 10.97
C GLU A 691 30.88 -6.63 9.53
N LYS A 692 30.52 -7.68 8.80
CA LYS A 692 31.09 -7.98 7.48
C LYS A 692 30.05 -8.48 6.50
N ALA A 693 29.81 -7.73 5.41
CA ALA A 693 28.81 -8.11 4.42
C ALA A 693 29.19 -9.43 3.70
N ALA A 694 28.22 -10.35 3.61
CA ALA A 694 28.34 -11.66 2.96
C ALA A 694 29.54 -12.51 3.45
N SER A 695 29.79 -12.51 4.76
CA SER A 695 30.82 -13.32 5.41
C SER A 695 30.36 -14.72 5.85
N THR A 696 29.07 -14.92 6.05
CA THR A 696 28.50 -16.17 6.58
C THR A 696 27.40 -16.70 5.68
N THR A 697 27.06 -17.98 5.84
CA THR A 697 25.93 -18.59 5.14
C THR A 697 24.69 -18.62 6.02
N ARG A 698 23.51 -18.50 5.42
CA ARG A 698 22.23 -18.50 6.16
C ARG A 698 21.78 -19.89 6.59
N PHE A 699 22.12 -20.91 5.81
CA PHE A 699 21.63 -22.29 5.95
C PHE A 699 22.72 -23.26 6.39
N VAL A 700 22.32 -24.37 7.02
CA VAL A 700 23.26 -25.34 7.60
C VAL A 700 24.13 -26.03 6.54
N GLN A 701 23.56 -26.37 5.38
CA GLN A 701 24.27 -27.09 4.32
C GLN A 701 25.12 -26.19 3.42
N ASP A 702 24.99 -24.87 3.53
CA ASP A 702 25.75 -23.95 2.70
C ASP A 702 27.21 -23.86 3.20
N SER A 703 28.15 -24.09 2.29
CA SER A 703 29.58 -24.01 2.57
C SER A 703 30.06 -22.56 2.69
N GLU A 704 30.45 -22.15 3.90
CA GLU A 704 31.09 -20.84 4.14
C GLU A 704 32.43 -20.70 3.39
N GLU A 705 33.18 -21.80 3.23
CA GLU A 705 34.41 -21.80 2.44
C GLU A 705 34.12 -21.50 0.96
N GLU A 706 33.10 -22.14 0.39
CA GLU A 706 32.69 -21.89 -0.99
C GLU A 706 32.13 -20.47 -1.16
N LEU A 707 31.30 -20.01 -0.23
CA LEU A 707 30.81 -18.63 -0.21
C LEU A 707 31.99 -17.65 -0.20
N GLY A 708 32.97 -17.85 0.69
CA GLY A 708 34.17 -17.02 0.78
C GLY A 708 34.95 -16.97 -0.53
N LYS A 709 35.08 -18.11 -1.23
CA LYS A 709 35.70 -18.16 -2.57
C LYS A 709 34.90 -17.38 -3.61
N VAL A 710 33.58 -17.51 -3.62
CA VAL A 710 32.68 -16.80 -4.54
C VAL A 710 32.74 -15.30 -4.28
N VAL A 711 32.57 -14.86 -3.03
CA VAL A 711 32.63 -13.44 -2.63
C VAL A 711 34.00 -12.84 -2.93
N ALA A 712 35.09 -13.54 -2.61
CA ALA A 712 36.44 -13.10 -2.97
C ALA A 712 36.56 -12.92 -4.49
N ARG A 713 35.99 -13.82 -5.29
CA ARG A 713 35.97 -13.67 -6.76
C ARG A 713 35.17 -12.46 -7.21
N ILE A 714 34.01 -12.19 -6.61
CA ILE A 714 33.20 -10.99 -6.90
C ILE A 714 34.06 -9.74 -6.64
N LYS A 715 34.69 -9.65 -5.46
CA LYS A 715 35.50 -8.49 -5.03
C LYS A 715 36.74 -8.21 -5.91
N THR A 716 37.16 -9.14 -6.77
CA THR A 716 38.25 -8.90 -7.75
C THR A 716 37.79 -8.15 -9.01
N LEU A 717 36.48 -8.00 -9.24
CA LEU A 717 35.95 -7.37 -10.44
C LEU A 717 36.00 -5.83 -10.33
N ARG A 718 36.23 -5.15 -11.46
CA ARG A 718 36.48 -3.69 -11.49
C ARG A 718 35.25 -2.84 -11.16
N ASN A 719 34.07 -3.41 -11.34
CA ASN A 719 32.76 -2.83 -11.06
C ASN A 719 32.27 -3.17 -9.63
N VAL A 720 33.12 -3.76 -8.79
CA VAL A 720 32.78 -4.09 -7.41
C VAL A 720 33.59 -3.22 -6.47
N ALA A 721 32.94 -2.72 -5.41
CA ALA A 721 33.61 -2.02 -4.32
C ALA A 721 33.19 -2.60 -2.96
N GLU A 722 34.02 -2.32 -1.97
CA GLU A 722 33.75 -2.60 -0.56
C GLU A 722 34.09 -1.37 0.26
N VAL A 723 33.22 -1.02 1.21
CA VAL A 723 33.40 0.10 2.12
C VAL A 723 33.21 -0.34 3.56
N GLU A 724 33.81 0.40 4.50
CA GLU A 724 33.79 0.04 5.91
C GLU A 724 32.54 0.45 6.67
N ARG A 725 31.77 1.42 6.18
CA ARG A 725 30.53 1.88 6.82
C ARG A 725 29.53 2.45 5.81
N ALA A 726 28.25 2.45 6.17
CA ALA A 726 27.15 2.91 5.31
C ALA A 726 27.35 4.35 4.79
N GLY A 727 27.87 5.27 5.60
CA GLY A 727 28.12 6.66 5.19
C GLY A 727 29.17 6.84 4.08
N ASP A 728 29.92 5.81 3.72
CA ASP A 728 30.85 5.85 2.58
C ASP A 728 30.22 5.34 1.27
N ALA A 729 28.99 4.80 1.32
CA ALA A 729 28.30 4.22 0.18
C ALA A 729 28.07 5.24 -0.95
N LEU A 730 27.68 6.48 -0.61
CA LEU A 730 27.46 7.55 -1.60
C LEU A 730 28.71 7.82 -2.45
N ALA A 731 29.87 7.92 -1.82
CA ALA A 731 31.13 8.17 -2.53
C ALA A 731 31.56 6.97 -3.37
N ALA A 732 31.36 5.75 -2.86
CA ALA A 732 31.67 4.52 -3.58
C ALA A 732 30.79 4.33 -4.82
N LEU A 733 29.48 4.54 -4.71
CA LEU A 733 28.54 4.45 -5.83
C LEU A 733 28.88 5.45 -6.94
N LYS A 734 29.18 6.71 -6.59
CA LYS A 734 29.65 7.72 -7.55
C LYS A 734 30.92 7.28 -8.27
N LYS A 735 31.89 6.69 -7.55
CA LYS A 735 33.13 6.16 -8.14
C LYS A 735 32.86 4.98 -9.09
N LEU A 736 31.82 4.20 -8.83
CA LEU A 736 31.34 3.13 -9.71
C LEU A 736 30.52 3.66 -10.91
N GLY A 737 30.29 4.97 -11.02
CA GLY A 737 29.52 5.58 -12.09
C GLY A 737 28.00 5.46 -11.89
N VAL A 738 27.57 5.17 -10.67
CA VAL A 738 26.16 5.09 -10.29
C VAL A 738 25.75 6.47 -9.79
N GLU A 739 24.73 7.05 -10.42
CA GLU A 739 24.15 8.35 -10.06
C GLU A 739 22.62 8.22 -10.09
N PRO A 740 21.89 8.94 -9.22
CA PRO A 740 20.44 8.85 -9.17
C PRO A 740 19.83 9.47 -10.42
N ARG A 741 18.78 8.84 -10.97
CA ARG A 741 18.10 9.35 -12.16
C ARG A 741 17.34 10.66 -11.90
N VAL A 742 16.92 10.88 -10.66
CA VAL A 742 16.35 12.15 -10.20
C VAL A 742 17.09 12.55 -8.93
N ALA A 743 18.10 13.40 -9.07
CA ALA A 743 18.91 13.86 -7.94
C ALA A 743 18.36 15.14 -7.32
N TYR A 744 18.79 15.45 -6.10
CA TYR A 744 18.75 16.81 -5.58
C TYR A 744 20.09 17.51 -5.84
N THR A 745 20.05 18.78 -6.25
CA THR A 745 21.29 19.56 -6.45
C THR A 745 22.03 19.89 -5.14
N ALA A 746 21.33 19.81 -4.01
CA ALA A 746 21.85 19.87 -2.66
C ALA A 746 21.09 18.86 -1.78
N PRO A 747 21.69 18.33 -0.68
CA PRO A 747 21.01 17.37 0.18
C PRO A 747 19.63 17.85 0.65
N ASN A 748 18.63 16.98 0.60
CA ASN A 748 17.26 17.29 1.02
C ASN A 748 16.66 16.14 1.84
N ASP A 749 16.16 16.44 3.04
CA ASP A 749 15.61 15.47 3.98
C ASP A 749 14.08 15.54 4.12
N THR A 750 13.40 16.43 3.39
CA THR A 750 11.95 16.63 3.47
C THR A 750 11.20 16.16 2.25
N ILE A 751 11.88 15.98 1.11
CA ILE A 751 11.29 15.58 -0.16
C ILE A 751 11.57 14.12 -0.46
N MET A 752 10.53 13.39 -0.87
CA MET A 752 10.62 12.06 -1.46
C MET A 752 10.21 12.11 -2.92
N THR A 753 10.88 11.32 -3.77
CA THR A 753 10.52 11.17 -5.19
C THR A 753 10.27 9.73 -5.57
N ILE A 754 9.36 9.54 -6.52
CA ILE A 754 9.15 8.29 -7.24
C ILE A 754 9.02 8.58 -8.72
N SER A 755 9.69 7.79 -9.56
CA SER A 755 9.77 8.05 -11.00
C SER A 755 9.46 6.83 -11.84
N ARG A 756 8.90 7.08 -13.02
CA ARG A 756 8.59 6.06 -14.03
C ARG A 756 8.98 6.50 -15.42
N LEU A 757 9.53 5.59 -16.21
CA LEU A 757 9.90 5.84 -17.59
C LEU A 757 8.96 5.09 -18.53
N ASP A 758 8.19 5.84 -19.31
CA ASP A 758 7.50 5.32 -20.48
C ASP A 758 8.40 5.47 -21.70
N GLU A 759 9.14 4.40 -22.01
CA GLU A 759 10.07 4.35 -23.14
C GLU A 759 9.35 4.49 -24.49
N LYS A 760 8.10 4.02 -24.59
CA LYS A 760 7.30 4.12 -25.82
C LYS A 760 6.87 5.58 -26.05
N ALA A 761 6.36 6.22 -25.00
CA ALA A 761 5.98 7.63 -25.07
C ALA A 761 7.19 8.58 -25.05
N ASN A 762 8.36 8.11 -24.60
CA ASN A 762 9.55 8.90 -24.27
C ASN A 762 9.25 9.95 -23.19
N VAL A 763 8.65 9.51 -22.09
CA VAL A 763 8.26 10.37 -20.97
C VAL A 763 8.81 9.83 -19.67
N LEU A 764 9.56 10.65 -18.94
CA LEU A 764 9.89 10.39 -17.54
C LEU A 764 8.86 11.13 -16.68
N TYR A 765 8.13 10.38 -15.86
CA TYR A 765 7.22 10.90 -14.85
C TYR A 765 7.90 10.90 -13.49
N THR A 766 7.71 11.95 -12.70
CA THR A 766 8.24 12.06 -11.34
C THR A 766 7.19 12.71 -10.44
N PHE A 767 6.79 11.98 -9.40
CA PHE A 767 6.03 12.51 -8.27
C PHE A 767 7.00 12.91 -7.17
N ALA A 768 6.88 14.13 -6.66
CA ALA A 768 7.68 14.68 -5.57
C ALA A 768 6.76 15.10 -4.42
N TYR A 769 7.07 14.69 -3.19
CA TYR A 769 6.22 14.94 -2.01
C TYR A 769 7.02 15.44 -0.82
N ASN A 770 6.55 16.52 -0.18
CA ASN A 770 7.11 17.01 1.08
C ASN A 770 6.50 16.22 2.26
N PHE A 771 7.10 15.07 2.55
CA PHE A 771 6.48 14.02 3.35
C PHE A 771 6.49 14.30 4.86
N LYS A 772 7.39 15.14 5.39
CA LYS A 772 7.49 15.46 6.83
C LYS A 772 6.41 16.44 7.31
N PHE A 773 5.17 16.24 6.90
CA PHE A 773 4.10 17.24 6.99
C PHE A 773 3.65 17.57 8.41
N GLU A 774 3.63 16.60 9.33
CA GLU A 774 3.25 16.87 10.73
C GLU A 774 4.42 17.48 11.50
N LYS A 775 5.63 16.90 11.36
CA LYS A 775 6.86 17.41 11.99
C LYS A 775 7.18 18.86 11.60
N ASN A 776 6.90 19.22 10.35
CA ASN A 776 7.15 20.56 9.83
C ASN A 776 5.88 21.42 9.72
N LYS A 777 4.80 21.07 10.42
CA LYS A 777 3.55 21.82 10.37
C LYS A 777 3.77 23.31 10.65
N GLY A 778 3.20 24.17 9.80
CA GLY A 778 3.33 25.63 9.89
C GLY A 778 4.68 26.21 9.44
N LYS A 779 5.62 25.40 8.93
CA LYS A 779 6.86 25.88 8.31
C LYS A 779 6.60 26.37 6.88
N ASP A 780 7.47 27.26 6.41
CA ASP A 780 7.47 27.75 5.03
C ASP A 780 7.78 26.64 4.01
N ALA A 781 7.49 26.93 2.73
CA ALA A 781 7.80 26.02 1.63
C ALA A 781 9.29 25.72 1.54
N THR A 782 9.64 24.45 1.34
CA THR A 782 11.00 24.04 1.01
C THR A 782 11.23 24.24 -0.49
N THR A 783 12.20 25.07 -0.85
CA THR A 783 12.62 25.25 -2.25
C THR A 783 13.82 24.36 -2.55
N PHE A 784 13.74 23.60 -3.65
CA PHE A 784 14.75 22.63 -4.05
C PHE A 784 14.79 22.49 -5.56
N THR A 785 15.92 22.05 -6.10
CA THR A 785 16.06 21.77 -7.54
C THR A 785 16.25 20.28 -7.77
N LEU A 786 15.35 19.69 -8.55
CA LEU A 786 15.48 18.35 -9.10
C LEU A 786 16.44 18.37 -10.28
N SER A 787 17.39 17.45 -10.34
CA SER A 787 18.24 17.18 -11.51
C SER A 787 17.79 15.85 -12.13
N MET A 788 17.01 15.94 -13.20
CA MET A 788 16.36 14.80 -13.86
C MET A 788 17.18 14.33 -15.05
N ALA A 789 17.52 13.04 -15.10
CA ALA A 789 18.30 12.45 -16.18
C ALA A 789 17.57 12.57 -17.53
N GLY A 790 18.28 13.08 -18.53
CA GLY A 790 17.77 13.29 -19.88
C GLY A 790 17.63 14.77 -20.25
N ARG A 791 17.84 15.06 -21.53
CA ARG A 791 17.60 16.39 -22.13
C ARG A 791 16.17 16.41 -22.65
N GLY A 792 15.26 16.98 -21.88
CA GLY A 792 13.85 17.07 -22.26
C GLY A 792 13.18 18.33 -21.75
N LYS A 793 11.98 18.60 -22.27
CA LYS A 793 11.15 19.73 -21.84
C LYS A 793 10.26 19.34 -20.65
N PRO A 794 10.40 20.01 -19.49
CA PRO A 794 9.60 19.70 -18.32
C PRO A 794 8.19 20.30 -18.40
N HIS A 795 7.22 19.57 -17.87
CA HIS A 795 5.81 19.95 -17.75
C HIS A 795 5.28 19.56 -16.37
N THR A 796 4.35 20.35 -15.82
CA THR A 796 3.59 19.98 -14.62
C THR A 796 2.30 19.28 -15.01
N ILE A 797 1.89 18.30 -14.22
CA ILE A 797 0.51 17.78 -14.24
C ILE A 797 -0.17 18.26 -12.97
N ASP A 798 -1.19 19.11 -13.13
CA ASP A 798 -2.10 19.44 -12.04
C ASP A 798 -3.05 18.26 -11.86
N VAL A 799 -2.89 17.56 -10.74
CA VAL A 799 -3.66 16.35 -10.44
C VAL A 799 -5.11 16.65 -10.05
N TRP A 800 -5.43 17.86 -9.62
CA TRP A 800 -6.80 18.26 -9.30
C TRP A 800 -7.59 18.59 -10.57
N THR A 801 -6.98 19.34 -11.50
CA THR A 801 -7.67 19.79 -12.71
C THR A 801 -7.44 18.89 -13.92
N GLY A 802 -6.35 18.12 -13.94
CA GLY A 802 -5.87 17.37 -15.11
C GLY A 802 -5.16 18.25 -16.15
N ALA A 803 -4.90 19.52 -15.85
CA ALA A 803 -4.14 20.39 -16.72
C ALA A 803 -2.68 19.93 -16.83
N VAL A 804 -2.12 20.05 -18.03
CA VAL A 804 -0.70 19.79 -18.29
C VAL A 804 -0.13 21.02 -18.94
N ASP A 805 0.85 21.64 -18.28
CA ASP A 805 1.42 22.92 -18.68
C ASP A 805 2.96 22.85 -18.72
N PRO A 806 3.61 23.50 -19.69
CA PRO A 806 5.07 23.63 -19.70
C PRO A 806 5.59 24.30 -18.43
N VAL A 807 6.69 23.78 -17.88
CA VAL A 807 7.45 24.49 -16.84
C VAL A 807 8.19 25.63 -17.51
N GLY A 808 7.85 26.87 -17.15
CA GLY A 808 8.39 28.05 -17.83
C GLY A 808 9.84 28.38 -17.50
N THR A 809 10.41 27.82 -16.43
CA THR A 809 11.83 28.01 -16.05
C THR A 809 12.49 26.69 -15.71
N TYR A 810 13.54 26.36 -16.46
CA TYR A 810 14.36 25.17 -16.24
C TYR A 810 15.74 25.37 -16.88
N ASP A 811 16.71 24.54 -16.51
CA ASP A 811 18.05 24.55 -17.09
C ASP A 811 18.45 23.17 -17.60
N ILE A 812 19.17 23.09 -18.72
CA ILE A 812 19.69 21.83 -19.26
C ILE A 812 21.21 21.90 -19.29
N ARG A 813 21.84 21.09 -18.43
CA ARG A 813 23.30 20.99 -18.33
C ARG A 813 23.72 19.59 -17.95
N GLY A 814 24.88 19.16 -18.43
CA GLY A 814 25.42 17.82 -18.11
C GLY A 814 24.54 16.64 -18.55
N GLY A 815 23.64 16.84 -19.52
CA GLY A 815 22.69 15.81 -19.95
C GLY A 815 21.44 15.66 -19.07
N HIS A 816 21.27 16.53 -18.08
CA HIS A 816 20.12 16.55 -17.16
C HIS A 816 19.29 17.82 -17.35
N THR A 817 17.98 17.69 -17.14
CA THR A 817 17.04 18.82 -17.01
C THR A 817 16.85 19.15 -15.53
N HIS A 818 17.04 20.42 -15.16
CA HIS A 818 16.95 20.92 -13.80
C HIS A 818 15.68 21.73 -13.61
N VAL A 819 14.88 21.36 -12.62
CA VAL A 819 13.59 22.00 -12.33
C VAL A 819 13.56 22.42 -10.86
N GLU A 820 13.38 23.71 -10.61
CA GLU A 820 13.18 24.25 -9.27
C GLU A 820 11.71 24.15 -8.87
N LEU A 821 11.46 23.67 -7.66
CA LEU A 821 10.14 23.52 -7.06
C LEU A 821 10.16 24.09 -5.65
N SER A 822 9.00 24.58 -5.20
CA SER A 822 8.77 24.99 -3.81
C SER A 822 7.53 24.28 -3.30
N LEU A 823 7.66 23.44 -2.27
CA LEU A 823 6.56 22.66 -1.68
C LEU A 823 6.47 22.92 -0.19
N LYS A 824 5.28 23.30 0.30
CA LYS A 824 4.98 23.31 1.73
C LYS A 824 4.91 21.89 2.29
N PRO A 825 5.08 21.72 3.61
CA PRO A 825 4.85 20.45 4.28
C PRO A 825 3.47 19.86 3.87
N GLY A 826 3.47 18.65 3.30
CA GLY A 826 2.26 17.95 2.82
C GLY A 826 1.80 18.32 1.40
N GLU A 827 2.52 19.17 0.67
CA GLU A 827 2.27 19.42 -0.76
C GLU A 827 3.03 18.42 -1.64
N ALA A 828 2.46 18.14 -2.81
CA ALA A 828 3.05 17.28 -3.83
C ALA A 828 3.05 17.95 -5.22
N ALA A 829 3.96 17.53 -6.09
CA ALA A 829 3.99 17.93 -7.49
C ALA A 829 4.24 16.71 -8.40
N VAL A 830 3.64 16.73 -9.60
CA VAL A 830 3.95 15.79 -10.67
C VAL A 830 4.65 16.53 -11.80
N ILE A 831 5.90 16.16 -12.04
CA ILE A 831 6.71 16.67 -13.16
C ILE A 831 6.85 15.58 -14.20
N THR A 832 6.69 15.95 -15.46
CA THR A 832 6.95 15.06 -16.61
C THR A 832 7.95 15.67 -17.55
N LEU A 833 8.86 14.85 -18.06
CA LEU A 833 9.91 15.27 -18.98
C LEU A 833 9.66 14.66 -20.35
N ASP A 834 9.39 15.49 -21.37
CA ASP A 834 9.34 15.05 -22.76
C ASP A 834 10.76 14.83 -23.29
N LEU A 835 11.17 13.58 -23.42
CA LEU A 835 12.51 13.19 -23.86
C LEU A 835 12.68 13.19 -25.39
N LYS A 836 11.62 13.48 -26.16
CA LYS A 836 11.71 13.70 -27.62
C LYS A 836 12.19 15.11 -27.95
N ASP A 837 11.78 16.10 -27.16
CA ASP A 837 12.20 17.48 -27.36
C ASP A 837 13.59 17.75 -26.75
N ARG A 838 14.63 17.26 -27.45
CA ARG A 838 16.03 17.25 -26.98
C ARG A 838 16.77 18.59 -27.16
N ALA A 839 16.16 19.57 -27.79
CA ALA A 839 16.79 20.86 -28.11
C ALA A 839 15.75 21.98 -27.99
N PRO A 840 15.51 22.49 -26.78
CA PRO A 840 14.54 23.56 -26.64
C PRO A 840 15.03 24.78 -27.42
N ARG A 841 14.07 25.47 -28.04
CA ARG A 841 14.23 26.87 -28.43
C ARG A 841 14.70 27.68 -27.21
N THR A 842 15.21 28.89 -27.42
CA THR A 842 15.55 29.80 -26.33
C THR A 842 14.41 29.85 -25.30
N HIS A 843 14.66 29.29 -24.11
CA HIS A 843 13.74 29.23 -22.97
C HIS A 843 14.31 30.03 -21.80
N ALA A 844 13.46 30.35 -20.81
CA ALA A 844 13.91 31.01 -19.59
C ALA A 844 14.60 30.01 -18.65
N VAL A 845 15.76 30.38 -18.14
CA VAL A 845 16.52 29.60 -17.15
C VAL A 845 16.37 30.15 -15.74
N ALA A 846 16.03 31.44 -15.62
CA ALA A 846 15.76 32.09 -14.35
C ALA A 846 14.83 33.29 -14.57
N THR A 847 14.04 33.62 -13.56
CA THR A 847 13.23 34.83 -13.55
C THR A 847 13.11 35.39 -12.13
N THR A 848 12.89 36.68 -11.99
CA THR A 848 12.46 37.28 -10.70
C THR A 848 10.94 37.44 -10.61
N ALA A 849 10.20 37.10 -11.67
CA ALA A 849 8.73 37.09 -11.67
C ALA A 849 8.18 35.85 -10.93
N ASP A 850 6.89 35.85 -10.60
CA ASP A 850 6.28 34.72 -9.90
C ASP A 850 6.27 33.45 -10.77
N ARG A 851 6.08 33.60 -12.09
CA ARG A 851 6.13 32.50 -13.04
C ARG A 851 6.47 32.98 -14.45
N VAL A 852 7.14 32.14 -15.24
CA VAL A 852 7.20 32.29 -16.71
C VAL A 852 6.14 31.40 -17.33
N ILE A 853 5.37 31.94 -18.27
CA ILE A 853 4.41 31.19 -19.08
C ILE A 853 5.02 31.04 -20.47
N GLU A 854 5.02 29.81 -20.97
CA GLU A 854 5.42 29.49 -22.33
C GLU A 854 4.18 29.08 -23.13
N ASP A 855 3.92 29.80 -24.23
CA ASP A 855 2.91 29.44 -25.23
C ASP A 855 3.57 29.39 -26.62
N GLY A 856 3.87 28.18 -27.08
CA GLY A 856 4.60 27.97 -28.33
C GLY A 856 6.01 28.56 -28.28
N ALA A 857 6.25 29.64 -29.03
CA ALA A 857 7.54 30.35 -29.02
C ALA A 857 7.52 31.64 -28.17
N ARG A 858 6.36 31.98 -27.61
CA ARG A 858 6.14 33.20 -26.85
C ARG A 858 6.43 32.92 -25.38
N LEU A 859 7.31 33.74 -24.79
CA LEU A 859 7.55 33.77 -23.36
C LEU A 859 6.88 35.00 -22.76
N SER A 860 6.16 34.82 -21.67
CA SER A 860 5.54 35.89 -20.91
C SER A 860 5.84 35.71 -19.43
N VAL A 861 6.00 36.79 -18.68
CA VAL A 861 6.07 36.75 -17.23
C VAL A 861 4.69 36.98 -16.63
N LEU A 862 4.34 36.19 -15.63
CA LEU A 862 3.21 36.42 -14.74
C LEU A 862 3.74 36.98 -13.43
N ALA A 863 3.14 38.07 -12.98
CA ALA A 863 3.41 38.62 -11.66
C ALA A 863 2.12 39.09 -10.96
N THR A 864 2.12 38.96 -9.64
CA THR A 864 1.06 39.34 -8.69
C THR A 864 1.33 40.68 -8.01
N ARG A 865 2.48 41.32 -8.31
CA ARG A 865 2.87 42.63 -7.76
C ARG A 865 3.40 43.56 -8.84
N ASP A 866 3.26 44.87 -8.60
CA ASP A 866 3.89 45.90 -9.41
C ASP A 866 5.41 45.76 -9.36
N GLY A 867 6.07 45.81 -10.51
CA GLY A 867 7.51 45.63 -10.54
C GLY A 867 8.14 45.66 -11.92
N THR A 868 9.47 45.65 -11.92
CA THR A 868 10.26 45.33 -13.10
C THR A 868 10.92 43.99 -12.86
N TYR A 869 10.57 43.02 -13.67
CA TYR A 869 11.02 41.64 -13.54
C TYR A 869 12.10 41.36 -14.58
N THR A 870 13.12 40.61 -14.18
CA THR A 870 14.21 40.20 -15.08
C THR A 870 14.07 38.72 -15.36
N THR A 871 14.13 38.35 -16.64
CA THR A 871 14.14 36.96 -17.10
C THR A 871 15.44 36.70 -17.86
N THR A 872 16.19 35.70 -17.43
CA THR A 872 17.41 35.24 -18.08
C THR A 872 17.06 34.09 -19.01
N LEU A 873 17.53 34.17 -20.25
CA LEU A 873 17.31 33.16 -21.28
C LEU A 873 18.53 32.23 -21.38
N SER A 874 18.29 31.03 -21.89
CA SER A 874 19.31 29.99 -22.10
C SER A 874 20.45 30.38 -23.06
N ASP A 875 20.29 31.46 -23.85
CA ASP A 875 21.35 32.02 -24.68
C ASP A 875 22.16 33.13 -23.97
N GLY A 876 21.93 33.34 -22.69
CA GLY A 876 22.61 34.32 -21.86
C GLY A 876 22.02 35.73 -21.92
N ARG A 877 21.05 36.00 -22.81
CA ARG A 877 20.36 37.29 -22.84
C ARG A 877 19.48 37.46 -21.60
N THR A 878 19.29 38.71 -21.20
CA THR A 878 18.33 39.09 -20.15
C THR A 878 17.30 40.04 -20.73
N ALA A 879 16.05 39.83 -20.36
CA ALA A 879 14.94 40.69 -20.73
C ALA A 879 14.32 41.30 -19.46
N ARG A 880 13.85 42.54 -19.56
CA ARG A 880 13.18 43.24 -18.46
C ARG A 880 11.74 43.53 -18.85
N SER A 881 10.80 43.02 -18.07
CA SER A 881 9.37 43.23 -18.26
C SER A 881 8.82 44.07 -17.11
N ARG A 882 8.23 45.22 -17.44
CA ARG A 882 7.53 46.05 -16.46
C ARG A 882 6.09 45.59 -16.35
N VAL A 883 5.67 45.23 -15.14
CA VAL A 883 4.33 44.71 -14.87
C VAL A 883 3.62 45.66 -13.91
N ARG A 884 2.37 45.98 -14.24
CA ARG A 884 1.43 46.66 -13.34
C ARG A 884 0.25 45.74 -13.08
N VAL A 885 0.00 45.47 -11.81
CA VAL A 885 -1.02 44.53 -11.33
C VAL A 885 -2.09 45.32 -10.59
N PRO A 886 -3.38 45.06 -10.84
CA PRO A 886 -4.43 45.64 -10.04
C PRO A 886 -4.34 45.23 -8.56
N ASP A 887 -4.84 46.08 -7.66
CA ASP A 887 -4.81 45.80 -6.21
C ASP A 887 -5.64 44.55 -5.86
N PRO A 888 -5.20 43.74 -4.86
CA PRO A 888 -6.01 42.65 -4.33
C PRO A 888 -7.36 43.12 -3.79
N ILE A 889 -8.38 42.29 -3.95
CA ILE A 889 -9.75 42.57 -3.49
C ILE A 889 -10.04 41.66 -2.29
N PRO A 890 -10.04 42.19 -1.06
CA PRO A 890 -10.42 41.41 0.12
C PRO A 890 -11.93 41.13 0.11
N LEU A 891 -12.32 39.92 0.52
CA LEU A 891 -13.70 39.49 0.63
C LEU A 891 -14.05 39.28 2.10
N GLU A 892 -14.49 40.36 2.77
CA GLU A 892 -14.64 40.39 4.23
C GLU A 892 -16.02 39.97 4.75
N ARG A 893 -17.05 40.06 3.89
CA ARG A 893 -18.46 39.90 4.27
C ARG A 893 -19.13 38.89 3.36
N TRP A 894 -19.84 37.96 3.99
CA TRP A 894 -20.40 36.79 3.33
C TRP A 894 -21.82 36.54 3.82
N ASP A 895 -22.69 36.14 2.91
CA ASP A 895 -23.93 35.47 3.27
C ASP A 895 -23.61 33.99 3.50
N ILE A 896 -23.72 33.54 4.74
CA ILE A 896 -23.35 32.18 5.15
C ILE A 896 -24.61 31.40 5.48
N THR A 897 -24.78 30.24 4.86
CA THR A 897 -25.79 29.25 5.27
C THR A 897 -25.09 27.97 5.67
N VAL A 898 -25.24 27.53 6.92
CA VAL A 898 -24.71 26.25 7.38
C VAL A 898 -25.85 25.26 7.59
N GLN A 899 -25.66 24.03 7.14
CA GLN A 899 -26.57 22.92 7.38
C GLN A 899 -26.09 22.12 8.57
N ASP A 900 -27.00 21.87 9.51
CA ASP A 900 -26.84 20.83 10.51
C ASP A 900 -27.48 19.53 10.02
N TRP A 901 -26.66 18.50 9.85
CA TRP A 901 -27.09 17.16 9.51
C TRP A 901 -27.34 16.37 10.80
N ASN A 902 -28.47 15.69 10.88
CA ASN A 902 -28.83 14.88 12.02
C ASN A 902 -29.76 13.73 11.59
N GLU A 903 -30.09 12.86 12.54
CA GLU A 903 -31.08 11.81 12.35
C GLU A 903 -32.41 12.38 11.85
N GLY A 904 -32.92 11.79 10.77
CA GLY A 904 -34.23 12.04 10.19
C GLY A 904 -35.15 10.84 10.36
N ASP A 905 -36.04 10.63 9.40
CA ASP A 905 -37.01 9.54 9.43
C ASP A 905 -36.33 8.17 9.35
N ARG A 906 -36.76 7.25 10.21
CA ARG A 906 -36.50 5.81 10.08
C ARG A 906 -37.22 5.26 8.85
N LYS A 907 -36.52 4.43 8.08
CA LYS A 907 -37.03 3.70 6.91
C LYS A 907 -36.80 2.20 7.11
N VAL A 908 -37.59 1.41 6.39
CA VAL A 908 -37.51 -0.05 6.40
C VAL A 908 -37.56 -0.52 4.96
N ASN A 909 -36.59 -1.35 4.58
CA ASN A 909 -36.64 -2.10 3.33
C ASN A 909 -37.02 -3.53 3.67
N THR A 910 -37.89 -4.14 2.87
CA THR A 910 -38.20 -5.56 3.00
C THR A 910 -38.15 -6.24 1.63
N GLU A 911 -37.72 -7.49 1.65
CA GLU A 911 -37.73 -8.38 0.49
C GLU A 911 -38.09 -9.79 0.96
N THR A 912 -38.82 -10.55 0.14
CA THR A 912 -39.14 -11.96 0.44
C THR A 912 -38.49 -12.85 -0.61
N LYS A 913 -37.47 -13.60 -0.20
CA LYS A 913 -36.76 -14.61 -1.00
C LYS A 913 -36.43 -15.81 -0.11
N PHE A 914 -36.13 -16.95 -0.72
CA PHE A 914 -35.76 -18.21 -0.03
C PHE A 914 -36.67 -18.61 1.15
N GLY A 915 -37.97 -18.28 1.09
CA GLY A 915 -38.96 -18.66 2.09
C GLY A 915 -38.96 -17.83 3.38
N HIS A 916 -38.23 -16.71 3.46
CA HIS A 916 -38.22 -15.79 4.59
C HIS A 916 -38.32 -14.33 4.12
N GLU A 917 -38.53 -13.40 5.06
CA GLU A 917 -38.52 -11.96 4.79
C GLU A 917 -37.23 -11.35 5.34
N THR A 918 -36.42 -10.79 4.47
CA THR A 918 -35.28 -9.94 4.82
C THR A 918 -35.80 -8.55 5.16
N LYS A 919 -35.38 -8.01 6.30
CA LYS A 919 -35.78 -6.68 6.77
C LYS A 919 -34.54 -5.88 7.17
N GLU A 920 -34.27 -4.82 6.43
CA GLU A 920 -33.23 -3.85 6.75
C GLU A 920 -33.87 -2.57 7.30
N VAL A 921 -33.13 -1.82 8.10
CA VAL A 921 -33.50 -0.47 8.52
C VAL A 921 -32.41 0.51 8.16
N TYR A 922 -32.78 1.78 7.98
CA TYR A 922 -31.84 2.89 7.96
C TYR A 922 -32.54 4.17 8.38
N TYR A 923 -31.76 5.22 8.60
CA TYR A 923 -32.25 6.53 9.02
C TYR A 923 -31.86 7.56 7.97
N THR A 924 -32.85 8.27 7.44
CA THR A 924 -32.57 9.42 6.57
C THR A 924 -31.83 10.50 7.35
N THR A 925 -31.17 11.43 6.64
CA THR A 925 -30.53 12.57 7.29
C THR A 925 -31.43 13.80 7.19
N LYS A 926 -31.90 14.30 8.33
CA LYS A 926 -32.55 15.61 8.45
C LYS A 926 -31.49 16.69 8.31
N LYS A 927 -31.79 17.71 7.51
CA LYS A 927 -30.92 18.87 7.27
C LYS A 927 -31.63 20.13 7.75
N THR A 928 -31.01 20.87 8.66
CA THR A 928 -31.52 22.12 9.21
C THR A 928 -30.62 23.27 8.79
N ASP A 929 -31.15 24.24 8.05
CA ASP A 929 -30.39 25.37 7.55
C ASP A 929 -30.40 26.53 8.55
N LEU A 930 -29.22 27.09 8.81
CA LEU A 930 -29.00 28.27 9.64
C LEU A 930 -28.37 29.36 8.79
N SER A 931 -29.01 30.52 8.67
CA SER A 931 -28.54 31.62 7.83
C SER A 931 -27.95 32.77 8.64
N PHE A 932 -26.80 33.26 8.18
CA PHE A 932 -26.02 34.35 8.76
C PHE A 932 -25.68 35.34 7.63
N PRO A 933 -26.59 36.27 7.31
CA PRO A 933 -26.35 37.26 6.27
C PRO A 933 -25.26 38.25 6.72
N ASP A 934 -24.53 38.82 5.76
CA ASP A 934 -23.52 39.86 6.01
C ASP A 934 -22.62 39.53 7.23
N SER A 935 -21.96 38.38 7.20
CA SER A 935 -21.17 37.84 8.32
C SER A 935 -19.68 37.81 8.00
N ARG A 936 -18.84 37.89 9.04
CA ARG A 936 -17.40 37.65 8.91
C ARG A 936 -17.12 36.15 8.96
N LEU A 937 -15.99 35.75 8.40
CA LEU A 937 -15.53 34.37 8.44
C LEU A 937 -15.00 34.02 9.84
N THR A 938 -15.67 33.09 10.51
CA THR A 938 -15.27 32.49 11.78
C THR A 938 -15.58 30.99 11.75
N PRO A 939 -14.96 30.17 12.62
CA PRO A 939 -15.40 28.79 12.80
C PRO A 939 -16.91 28.73 13.05
N TRP A 940 -17.60 27.70 12.55
CA TRP A 940 -19.06 27.59 12.67
C TRP A 940 -19.56 27.67 14.11
N LYS A 941 -18.81 27.09 15.06
CA LYS A 941 -19.12 27.12 16.50
C LYS A 941 -19.22 28.54 17.08
N ASP A 942 -18.56 29.51 16.44
CA ASP A 942 -18.47 30.91 16.87
C ASP A 942 -19.39 31.85 16.06
N LEU A 943 -20.18 31.32 15.12
CA LEU A 943 -21.16 32.12 14.39
C LEU A 943 -22.27 32.62 15.35
N PRO A 944 -22.74 33.87 15.20
CA PRO A 944 -23.65 34.51 16.15
C PRO A 944 -25.10 34.03 15.98
N ALA A 945 -25.36 32.76 16.32
CA ALA A 945 -26.69 32.18 16.22
C ALA A 945 -27.64 32.78 17.26
N THR A 946 -28.84 33.15 16.81
CA THR A 946 -29.92 33.59 17.69
C THR A 946 -30.51 32.42 18.49
N ASP A 947 -31.18 32.69 19.61
CA ASP A 947 -31.89 31.67 20.38
C ASP A 947 -32.93 30.92 19.51
N THR A 948 -33.58 31.61 18.57
CA THR A 948 -34.51 30.99 17.62
C THR A 948 -33.82 30.02 16.69
N GLN A 949 -32.64 30.36 16.18
CA GLN A 949 -31.84 29.47 15.34
C GLN A 949 -31.35 28.25 16.14
N LEU A 950 -30.81 28.47 17.33
CA LEU A 950 -30.37 27.38 18.21
C LEU A 950 -31.52 26.44 18.57
N SER A 951 -32.73 26.95 18.80
CA SER A 951 -33.91 26.13 19.12
C SER A 951 -34.34 25.18 17.99
N GLN A 952 -33.83 25.34 16.77
CA GLN A 952 -34.08 24.44 15.64
C GLN A 952 -33.12 23.26 15.60
N LEU A 953 -31.97 23.37 16.26
CA LEU A 953 -30.95 22.33 16.36
C LEU A 953 -31.37 21.27 17.38
N ALA A 954 -30.88 20.03 17.20
CA ALA A 954 -31.20 18.95 18.11
C ALA A 954 -30.29 18.91 19.36
N GLY A 955 -30.77 18.21 20.39
CA GLY A 955 -30.12 17.98 21.68
C GLY A 955 -30.74 18.81 22.80
N ASP A 956 -30.56 18.38 24.06
CA ASP A 956 -31.13 19.06 25.24
C ASP A 956 -30.55 20.47 25.45
N LYS A 957 -29.33 20.70 24.95
CA LYS A 957 -28.62 21.98 24.96
C LYS A 957 -28.09 22.26 23.55
N PRO A 958 -28.96 22.74 22.63
CA PRO A 958 -28.55 23.00 21.26
C PRO A 958 -27.41 24.04 21.20
N SER A 959 -26.42 23.82 20.35
CA SER A 959 -25.23 24.65 20.25
C SER A 959 -24.65 24.57 18.84
N MET A 960 -24.08 25.68 18.36
CA MET A 960 -23.31 25.71 17.11
C MET A 960 -22.08 24.78 17.14
N ALA A 961 -21.57 24.47 18.33
CA ALA A 961 -20.46 23.53 18.50
C ALA A 961 -20.80 22.08 18.10
N HIS A 962 -22.09 21.76 17.93
CA HIS A 962 -22.56 20.43 17.54
C HIS A 962 -22.87 20.30 16.04
N VAL A 963 -22.71 21.39 15.27
CA VAL A 963 -23.12 21.43 13.86
C VAL A 963 -22.12 20.70 12.98
N SER A 964 -22.61 19.87 12.07
CA SER A 964 -21.85 19.18 11.03
C SER A 964 -22.71 19.10 9.77
N GLY A 965 -22.13 19.23 8.58
CA GLY A 965 -22.87 19.21 7.34
C GLY A 965 -22.21 20.04 6.24
N LEU A 966 -22.99 20.93 5.63
CA LEU A 966 -22.55 21.76 4.50
C LEU A 966 -22.62 23.24 4.83
N GLY A 967 -21.58 24.00 4.51
CA GLY A 967 -21.60 25.46 4.60
C GLY A 967 -21.55 26.08 3.21
N THR A 968 -22.51 26.94 2.90
CA THR A 968 -22.51 27.76 1.68
C THR A 968 -22.15 29.18 2.05
N TYR A 969 -21.15 29.73 1.36
CA TYR A 969 -20.65 31.08 1.54
C TYR A 969 -20.80 31.83 0.22
N GLU A 970 -21.57 32.91 0.22
CA GLU A 970 -21.81 33.74 -0.97
C GLU A 970 -21.38 35.18 -0.74
N THR A 971 -20.75 35.78 -1.74
CA THR A 971 -20.38 37.20 -1.75
C THR A 971 -20.25 37.71 -3.17
N THR A 972 -20.17 39.03 -3.33
CA THR A 972 -19.99 39.68 -4.62
C THR A 972 -18.81 40.65 -4.61
N PHE A 973 -18.23 40.89 -5.77
CA PHE A 973 -17.15 41.86 -5.94
C PHE A 973 -17.11 42.43 -7.36
N GLN A 974 -16.45 43.58 -7.52
CA GLN A 974 -16.25 44.20 -8.82
C GLN A 974 -14.76 44.23 -9.17
N LEU A 975 -14.45 43.95 -10.44
CA LEU A 975 -13.09 44.12 -10.93
C LEU A 975 -12.72 45.61 -11.01
N PRO A 976 -11.48 45.98 -10.69
CA PRO A 976 -11.04 47.36 -10.69
C PRO A 976 -11.05 47.96 -12.11
N ARG A 977 -11.21 49.28 -12.21
CA ARG A 977 -11.37 49.97 -13.50
C ARG A 977 -10.18 49.80 -14.46
N ASN A 978 -8.99 49.56 -13.92
CA ASN A 978 -7.75 49.32 -14.67
C ASN A 978 -7.59 47.86 -15.16
N TRP A 979 -8.58 46.99 -14.92
CA TRP A 979 -8.58 45.62 -15.44
C TRP A 979 -8.58 45.59 -16.98
N ASN A 980 -7.69 44.79 -17.56
CA ASN A 980 -7.47 44.66 -18.99
C ASN A 980 -7.25 43.17 -19.39
N PRO A 981 -7.18 42.84 -20.70
CA PRO A 981 -7.07 41.45 -21.16
C PRO A 981 -5.81 40.69 -20.70
N ASN A 982 -4.78 41.38 -20.23
CA ASN A 982 -3.57 40.76 -19.69
C ASN A 982 -3.68 40.41 -18.21
N ASN A 983 -4.80 40.77 -17.56
CA ASN A 983 -5.05 40.47 -16.15
C ASN A 983 -5.80 39.14 -15.99
N GLY A 984 -5.39 38.39 -14.98
CA GLY A 984 -6.13 37.27 -14.41
C GLY A 984 -6.20 37.42 -12.90
N ALA A 985 -6.84 36.49 -12.21
CA ALA A 985 -6.78 36.43 -10.76
C ALA A 985 -6.89 35.01 -10.22
N TYR A 986 -6.24 34.83 -9.08
CA TYR A 986 -6.46 33.69 -8.19
C TYR A 986 -7.51 34.05 -7.14
N LEU A 987 -8.40 33.12 -6.82
CA LEU A 987 -9.07 33.12 -5.53
C LEU A 987 -8.12 32.46 -4.52
N ARG A 988 -7.77 33.18 -3.45
CA ARG A 988 -6.97 32.67 -2.34
C ARG A 988 -7.84 32.56 -1.10
N ILE A 989 -7.82 31.39 -0.48
CA ILE A 989 -8.57 31.05 0.73
C ILE A 989 -7.57 30.91 1.88
N GLY A 990 -7.88 31.51 3.04
CA GLY A 990 -7.06 31.43 4.23
C GLY A 990 -7.01 30.02 4.82
N SER A 991 -8.19 29.45 5.10
CA SER A 991 -8.33 28.10 5.62
C SER A 991 -9.74 27.56 5.32
N THR A 992 -9.81 26.27 5.01
CA THR A 992 -11.06 25.47 5.03
C THR A 992 -11.15 24.58 6.28
N ASN A 993 -10.19 24.72 7.21
CA ASN A 993 -9.99 23.86 8.37
C ASN A 993 -9.84 22.36 8.03
N GLY A 994 -9.29 22.05 6.86
CA GLY A 994 -9.08 20.66 6.39
C GLY A 994 -10.26 20.11 5.59
N ASP A 995 -11.41 20.77 5.64
CA ASP A 995 -12.61 20.37 4.92
C ASP A 995 -12.47 20.58 3.40
N GLN A 996 -13.20 19.77 2.63
CA GLN A 996 -13.28 19.91 1.17
C GLN A 996 -14.13 21.12 0.77
N ALA A 997 -13.72 21.79 -0.31
CA ALA A 997 -14.42 22.95 -0.83
C ALA A 997 -14.71 22.85 -2.34
N ARG A 998 -15.92 23.25 -2.73
CA ARG A 998 -16.31 23.48 -4.12
C ARG A 998 -16.55 24.96 -4.36
N ILE A 999 -15.94 25.49 -5.42
CA ILE A 999 -15.98 26.93 -5.74
C ILE A 999 -16.78 27.13 -7.04
N LEU A 1000 -17.71 28.07 -7.01
CA LEU A 1000 -18.43 28.55 -8.19
C LEU A 1000 -18.22 30.05 -8.33
N VAL A 1001 -17.91 30.50 -9.54
CA VAL A 1001 -17.79 31.91 -9.89
C VAL A 1001 -18.79 32.20 -11.01
N ASN A 1002 -19.68 33.18 -10.79
CA ASN A 1002 -20.74 33.53 -11.74
C ASN A 1002 -21.59 32.33 -12.19
N GLY A 1003 -21.88 31.42 -11.25
CA GLY A 1003 -22.66 30.19 -11.46
C GLY A 1003 -21.90 29.04 -12.14
N ARG A 1004 -20.60 29.19 -12.44
CA ARG A 1004 -19.77 28.16 -13.08
C ARG A 1004 -18.75 27.59 -12.10
N GLN A 1005 -18.67 26.27 -12.00
CA GLN A 1005 -17.73 25.58 -11.13
C GLN A 1005 -16.27 25.79 -11.59
N ALA A 1006 -15.38 26.08 -10.64
CA ALA A 1006 -13.94 26.13 -10.85
C ALA A 1006 -13.36 24.72 -11.15
N PRO A 1007 -12.24 24.62 -11.87
CA PRO A 1007 -11.72 23.32 -12.36
C PRO A 1007 -11.23 22.36 -11.26
N GLY A 1008 -11.16 22.80 -10.00
CA GLY A 1008 -10.75 22.04 -8.82
C GLY A 1008 -10.11 22.96 -7.77
N LEU A 1009 -9.96 22.49 -6.53
CA LEU A 1009 -9.20 23.20 -5.49
C LEU A 1009 -8.18 22.23 -4.89
N ASP A 1010 -6.91 22.61 -4.91
CA ASP A 1010 -5.90 21.96 -4.09
C ASP A 1010 -6.05 22.42 -2.64
N LEU A 1011 -6.41 21.48 -1.75
CA LEU A 1011 -6.65 21.74 -0.32
C LEU A 1011 -5.40 22.20 0.43
N ARG A 1012 -4.20 22.00 -0.12
CA ARG A 1012 -2.94 22.44 0.49
C ARG A 1012 -2.54 23.83 0.03
N ALA A 1013 -2.73 24.11 -1.25
CA ALA A 1013 -2.42 25.42 -1.81
C ALA A 1013 -3.50 26.46 -1.45
N LEU A 1014 -4.76 26.02 -1.27
CA LEU A 1014 -5.93 26.85 -1.02
C LEU A 1014 -6.05 28.04 -1.99
N GLN A 1015 -5.67 27.78 -3.23
CA GLN A 1015 -5.63 28.78 -4.29
C GLN A 1015 -6.09 28.14 -5.60
N VAL A 1016 -6.95 28.85 -6.34
CA VAL A 1016 -7.44 28.42 -7.66
C VAL A 1016 -7.45 29.58 -8.64
N ASP A 1017 -7.04 29.33 -9.89
CA ASP A 1017 -7.15 30.32 -10.97
C ASP A 1017 -8.61 30.41 -11.44
N ILE A 1018 -9.22 31.59 -11.26
CA ILE A 1018 -10.61 31.85 -11.64
C ILE A 1018 -10.72 32.76 -12.87
N SER A 1019 -9.61 33.08 -13.54
CA SER A 1019 -9.53 34.11 -14.58
C SER A 1019 -10.55 33.90 -15.71
N GLN A 1020 -10.76 32.65 -16.12
CA GLN A 1020 -11.69 32.28 -17.20
C GLN A 1020 -13.18 32.34 -16.79
N LEU A 1021 -13.46 32.60 -15.52
CA LEU A 1021 -14.81 32.67 -14.96
C LEU A 1021 -15.25 34.10 -14.65
N LEU A 1022 -14.33 35.06 -14.67
CA LEU A 1022 -14.56 36.46 -14.34
C LEU A 1022 -15.27 37.22 -15.47
N ARG A 1023 -16.08 38.22 -15.10
CA ARG A 1023 -16.76 39.15 -16.01
C ARG A 1023 -16.30 40.58 -15.75
N ARG A 1024 -15.94 41.31 -16.81
CA ARG A 1024 -15.49 42.71 -16.73
C ARG A 1024 -16.68 43.66 -16.85
N GLY A 1025 -16.68 44.70 -16.02
CA GLY A 1025 -17.71 45.76 -16.05
C GLY A 1025 -19.05 45.35 -15.41
N GLU A 1026 -19.14 44.13 -14.90
CA GLU A 1026 -20.28 43.58 -14.18
C GLU A 1026 -19.83 43.18 -12.76
N GLU A 1027 -20.81 43.02 -11.87
CA GLU A 1027 -20.58 42.40 -10.58
C GLU A 1027 -20.33 40.90 -10.75
N ASN A 1028 -19.32 40.39 -10.05
CA ASN A 1028 -18.98 38.98 -10.03
C ASN A 1028 -19.50 38.35 -8.74
N THR A 1029 -20.06 37.15 -8.83
CA THR A 1029 -20.50 36.37 -7.67
C THR A 1029 -19.54 35.23 -7.38
N ILE A 1030 -19.29 34.98 -6.09
CA ILE A 1030 -18.54 33.82 -5.60
C ILE A 1030 -19.45 33.04 -4.67
N LYS A 1031 -19.50 31.73 -4.90
CA LYS A 1031 -20.08 30.76 -3.98
C LYS A 1031 -19.05 29.72 -3.62
N ILE A 1032 -18.80 29.51 -2.33
CA ILE A 1032 -17.94 28.43 -1.83
C ILE A 1032 -18.81 27.51 -0.99
N VAL A 1033 -18.80 26.22 -1.31
CA VAL A 1033 -19.48 25.17 -0.54
C VAL A 1033 -18.42 24.36 0.19
N ILE A 1034 -18.49 24.29 1.51
CA ILE A 1034 -17.63 23.50 2.39
C ILE A 1034 -18.40 22.28 2.87
N ALA A 1035 -17.76 21.12 2.90
CA ALA A 1035 -18.33 19.89 3.44
C ALA A 1035 -17.46 19.35 4.59
N THR A 1036 -18.06 19.24 5.77
CA THR A 1036 -17.36 18.86 7.00
C THR A 1036 -17.35 17.34 7.20
N THR A 1037 -16.60 16.86 8.19
CA THR A 1037 -16.85 15.54 8.80
C THR A 1037 -18.12 15.56 9.65
N LEU A 1038 -18.56 14.41 10.16
CA LEU A 1038 -19.68 14.30 11.11
C LEU A 1038 -19.26 14.40 12.59
N THR A 1039 -17.98 14.62 12.89
CA THR A 1039 -17.42 14.51 14.24
C THR A 1039 -18.21 15.30 15.28
N ASN A 1040 -18.47 16.60 15.03
CA ASN A 1040 -19.12 17.45 16.03
C ASN A 1040 -20.54 17.00 16.38
N ARG A 1041 -21.31 16.57 15.38
CA ARG A 1041 -22.65 16.04 15.61
C ARG A 1041 -22.61 14.69 16.31
N LEU A 1042 -21.69 13.81 15.96
CA LEU A 1042 -21.61 12.49 16.58
C LEU A 1042 -21.12 12.56 18.02
N LEU A 1043 -20.18 13.45 18.34
CA LEU A 1043 -19.78 13.73 19.72
C LEU A 1043 -20.96 14.19 20.59
N GLN A 1044 -21.83 15.05 20.07
CA GLN A 1044 -23.05 15.47 20.79
C GLN A 1044 -24.00 14.30 21.08
N ARG A 1045 -24.00 13.29 20.21
CA ARG A 1045 -24.83 12.08 20.33
C ARG A 1045 -24.17 10.97 21.14
N GLY A 1046 -23.01 11.24 21.75
CA GLY A 1046 -22.31 10.28 22.61
C GLY A 1046 -21.44 9.28 21.86
N TYR A 1047 -21.12 9.51 20.58
CA TYR A 1047 -20.22 8.66 19.83
C TYR A 1047 -18.79 8.77 20.39
N GLU A 1048 -18.17 7.64 20.71
CA GLU A 1048 -16.83 7.61 21.28
C GLU A 1048 -15.79 7.67 20.16
N THR A 1049 -15.08 8.79 20.08
CA THR A 1049 -13.95 8.98 19.16
C THR A 1049 -12.84 9.74 19.87
N GLN A 1050 -11.59 9.41 19.57
CA GLN A 1050 -10.41 10.04 20.13
C GLN A 1050 -10.23 11.43 19.51
N GLY A 1051 -10.68 12.44 20.23
CA GLY A 1051 -10.58 13.83 19.81
C GLY A 1051 -11.69 14.67 20.42
N GLY A 1052 -11.67 15.97 20.13
CA GLY A 1052 -12.72 16.91 20.55
C GLY A 1052 -13.45 17.51 19.36
N THR A 1053 -14.38 18.41 19.66
CA THR A 1053 -15.04 19.27 18.67
C THR A 1053 -14.01 19.94 17.75
N GLN A 1054 -14.27 19.90 16.46
CA GLN A 1054 -13.45 20.45 15.39
C GLN A 1054 -13.96 21.84 14.96
N ASP A 1055 -13.03 22.66 14.46
CA ASP A 1055 -13.37 23.92 13.81
C ASP A 1055 -13.77 23.63 12.37
N TYR A 1056 -14.97 24.05 11.97
CA TYR A 1056 -15.48 23.87 10.60
C TYR A 1056 -15.67 25.19 9.88
N GLY A 1057 -15.64 25.10 8.55
CA GLY A 1057 -15.97 26.21 7.66
C GLY A 1057 -14.77 27.02 7.18
N LEU A 1058 -15.07 28.07 6.40
CA LEU A 1058 -14.07 29.02 5.95
C LEU A 1058 -13.63 29.94 7.09
N THR A 1059 -12.32 30.01 7.30
CA THR A 1059 -11.68 30.93 8.25
C THR A 1059 -10.47 31.61 7.62
N GLY A 1060 -9.99 32.67 8.29
CA GLY A 1060 -8.90 33.51 7.76
C GLY A 1060 -9.31 34.37 6.57
N ASP A 1061 -8.33 35.03 5.97
CA ASP A 1061 -8.58 35.99 4.89
C ASP A 1061 -8.88 35.29 3.56
N VAL A 1062 -9.94 35.71 2.89
CA VAL A 1062 -10.26 35.31 1.53
C VAL A 1062 -10.13 36.53 0.62
N SER A 1063 -9.44 36.38 -0.50
CA SER A 1063 -9.20 37.49 -1.42
C SER A 1063 -9.12 37.06 -2.87
N ILE A 1064 -9.50 37.97 -3.76
CA ILE A 1064 -9.13 37.91 -5.17
C ILE A 1064 -7.75 38.54 -5.29
N VAL A 1065 -6.80 37.77 -5.79
CA VAL A 1065 -5.40 38.18 -5.97
C VAL A 1065 -5.15 38.31 -7.48
N PRO A 1066 -5.21 39.52 -8.04
CA PRO A 1066 -4.92 39.75 -9.44
C PRO A 1066 -3.48 39.39 -9.78
N TYR A 1067 -3.28 38.96 -11.02
CA TYR A 1067 -1.98 38.86 -11.65
C TYR A 1067 -2.03 39.49 -13.03
N THR A 1068 -0.86 39.81 -13.58
CA THR A 1068 -0.74 40.35 -14.93
C THR A 1068 0.31 39.57 -15.70
N VAL A 1069 -0.04 39.23 -16.94
CA VAL A 1069 0.84 38.53 -17.88
C VAL A 1069 1.38 39.53 -18.90
N VAL A 1070 2.70 39.66 -19.00
CA VAL A 1070 3.36 40.57 -19.95
C VAL A 1070 4.41 39.80 -20.72
N ASP A 1071 4.52 40.07 -22.02
CA ASP A 1071 5.54 39.42 -22.85
C ASP A 1071 6.95 39.75 -22.36
N VAL A 1072 7.82 38.73 -22.48
CA VAL A 1072 9.25 38.91 -22.36
C VAL A 1072 9.72 39.59 -23.64
N SER A 1073 9.65 40.92 -23.66
CA SER A 1073 10.15 41.73 -24.78
C SER A 1073 11.68 41.61 -24.84
N GLY A 1074 12.19 41.06 -25.93
CA GLY A 1074 13.60 41.20 -26.29
C GLY A 1074 13.84 42.65 -26.73
N ASN A 1075 14.83 43.30 -26.14
CA ASN A 1075 15.45 44.46 -26.79
C ASN A 1075 16.28 44.00 -27.99
#